data_AF-A0A3F2RLD3-F1
#
_entry.id   AF-A0A3F2RLD3-F1
#
_cell.length_a   1.000
_cell.length_b   1.000
_cell.length_c   1.000
_cell.angle_alpha   90.00
_cell.angle_beta   90.00
_cell.angle_gamma   90.00
#
_symmetry.space_group_name_H-M   'P 1'
#
loop_
_entity.id
_entity.type
_entity.pdbx_description
1 polymer ?
#
loop_
_entity_poly.entity_id
_entity_poly.type
_entity_poly.pdbx_seq_one_letter_code
_entity_poly.pdbx_strand_id
1 'polypeptide(L)'
;MLSSRERLQERQGQYAAPRHEFLQQLVDEFQRSPDMLRKEEIVANLANFAYDPINYVSLSRLRIMDLFLDILDADQEQQQDTEGSNQAADKQQGPATTSTNRSPRTYQLVEFALGGICNCIPDPLLQQQFIDGDGVEIVAPYVLPKKMLDLDEDSLQTLLEMLKYLLLGTNVFLFFTAALIFFTSSISEISSSSTPQFKRALLVTAHPDDESMFFLPLVHSLQLQNNGENGQVWQIHLLCLSRGNYDGLGDIREKELRACATYLGLSSDHVQVLEDPKLQDGMESQWDVPHIAAIVATYVDKHSIDVVFTFDDYGVSGHANHIATHFGVKRALQQQQERCNAAESDEKIVRGWGLESTNLVRKYVGILDTALSYWLSRRDGEQDERQFVFVFRPRWNYNAMAMHQSQFVWYRRLFVAFSRYTFINTFRSLLPSADLSADQKKKHTPCAKWAPEHLVTTGGECVRLFHSGGSVGCRSVTDSEMARLYPISSSEELSSFVSGQAEQQEADSKYVLIMKESLLSYDAISSGLDRIGGLFVYPESSKNASFEASTPQGDGTVDGILNPFSSKKTEWNPTGNGLLTKSLPFPVVMLENTTTGEEFTKRAEMNIKSGVGATYKAFMNYYFGPEDMNSLKCLNFTNIYGNPSPKCDPIGGQSSWAMRGKLDSEEIVLAMAGMDSAALSHVLSPGANTGASGLVALLTAAHALKGLPDSAFDKKVVFAAFQAEKFGFVGSRKFLSDVQKFTKDPEGACAYPVSDSSSPMGKSFCTNPMLSSTEFANLELSKVSYAIAVDQVGILPSSGNFTVHVNPHANETSDLVDAIVNAPSAASAFAEGNTGSLPPTPLLSFVNDAEYGQRDLAGAVIAGYGDSFTSEATYNSRHDEFTLLDVDAVAQAAQVLAESVFTLASSNATTAQLNKIKVDTSLVETMLSCVSTDWSCDLMTNYSQFMVTTLIDYLSLTDSAKPSYSVPATLYPGPLDDDRSMLVLKTSDSSYYSLFNESWSDDEYAVRLFPNAYESFTRAFLASAMVPNATAEGATTCTQSQSCGDGGKGKECVYPGICVDKSAFHHEASSPGLKRTTTALLYEVVNSSLPIWVEPQWASDIGSYSFPDPGAWIGWITLFIGLGATGAGVGVSFLVLGSVQKMKLM
;
A
#
# COMPACT_ATOMS: atom_id res chain seq x y z
N MET A 1 39.17 8.64 10.34
CA MET A 1 39.83 9.41 9.27
C MET A 1 38.91 9.42 8.05
N LEU A 2 37.98 10.37 7.96
CA LEU A 2 37.06 10.48 6.83
C LEU A 2 37.32 11.80 6.10
N SER A 3 37.34 11.78 4.77
CA SER A 3 37.73 12.92 3.94
C SER A 3 36.50 13.65 3.42
N SER A 4 36.44 14.98 3.58
CA SER A 4 35.42 15.79 2.88
C SER A 4 35.82 16.03 1.42
N ARG A 5 34.83 16.30 0.55
CA ARG A 5 35.07 16.65 -0.87
C ARG A 5 36.02 17.83 -1.02
N GLU A 6 35.88 18.85 -0.17
CA GLU A 6 36.74 20.04 -0.14
C GLU A 6 38.20 19.69 0.22
N ARG A 7 38.41 18.85 1.24
CA ARG A 7 39.75 18.39 1.66
C ARG A 7 40.45 17.51 0.61
N LEU A 8 39.67 16.79 -0.20
CA LEU A 8 40.17 16.00 -1.33
C LEU A 8 40.58 16.87 -2.51
N GLN A 9 39.82 17.95 -2.78
CA GLN A 9 40.13 18.93 -3.81
C GLN A 9 41.37 19.76 -3.46
N GLU A 10 41.53 20.17 -2.20
CA GLU A 10 42.72 20.91 -1.74
C GLU A 10 44.03 20.09 -1.82
N ARG A 11 43.93 18.76 -1.70
CA ARG A 11 45.08 17.83 -1.79
C ARG A 11 45.36 17.32 -3.20
N GLN A 12 44.45 17.51 -4.15
CA GLN A 12 44.69 17.17 -5.55
C GLN A 12 45.63 18.21 -6.17
N GLY A 13 46.86 17.80 -6.48
CA GLY A 13 47.78 18.65 -7.22
C GLY A 13 47.21 19.02 -8.60
N GLN A 14 47.64 20.14 -9.16
CA GLN A 14 47.15 20.74 -10.41
C GLN A 14 47.19 19.82 -11.66
N TYR A 15 47.84 18.66 -11.56
CA TYR A 15 48.02 17.67 -12.62
C TYR A 15 47.61 16.24 -12.21
N ALA A 16 46.93 16.07 -11.06
CA ALA A 16 46.49 14.76 -10.58
C ALA A 16 45.14 14.36 -11.19
N ALA A 17 44.99 13.09 -11.58
CA ALA A 17 43.74 12.57 -12.12
C ALA A 17 42.60 12.67 -11.08
N PRO A 18 41.34 12.91 -11.52
CA PRO A 18 40.15 12.77 -10.69
C PRO A 18 40.12 11.44 -9.94
N ARG A 19 39.61 11.43 -8.69
CA ARG A 19 39.62 10.25 -7.80
C ARG A 19 39.10 8.98 -8.47
N HIS A 20 38.03 9.09 -9.26
CA HIS A 20 37.46 7.97 -10.00
C HIS A 20 38.42 7.41 -11.07
N GLU A 21 39.04 8.30 -11.86
CA GLU A 21 40.01 7.91 -12.89
C GLU A 21 41.27 7.30 -12.29
N PHE A 22 41.72 7.79 -11.13
CA PHE A 22 42.85 7.19 -10.42
C PHE A 22 42.54 5.76 -9.94
N LEU A 23 41.35 5.51 -9.41
CA LEU A 23 40.92 4.17 -9.03
C LEU A 23 40.78 3.25 -10.26
N GLN A 24 40.26 3.76 -11.38
CA GLN A 24 40.21 3.02 -12.64
C GLN A 24 41.62 2.65 -13.12
N GLN A 25 42.60 3.56 -13.01
CA GLN A 25 43.99 3.28 -13.38
C GLN A 25 44.59 2.15 -12.52
N LEU A 26 44.30 2.11 -11.23
CA LEU A 26 44.74 1.02 -10.35
C LEU A 26 44.13 -0.32 -10.76
N VAL A 27 42.82 -0.36 -11.06
CA VAL A 27 42.14 -1.59 -11.52
C VAL A 27 42.72 -2.07 -12.86
N ASP A 28 42.91 -1.16 -13.81
CA ASP A 28 43.54 -1.44 -15.10
C ASP A 28 44.98 -1.97 -14.92
N GLU A 29 45.74 -1.38 -14.00
CA GLU A 29 47.11 -1.80 -13.68
C GLU A 29 47.13 -3.20 -13.05
N PHE A 30 46.19 -3.51 -12.15
CA PHE A 30 46.06 -4.85 -11.56
C PHE A 30 45.80 -5.91 -12.63
N GLN A 31 44.90 -5.63 -13.57
CA GLN A 31 44.53 -6.57 -14.64
C GLN A 31 45.68 -6.81 -15.63
N ARG A 32 46.50 -5.79 -15.93
CA ARG A 32 47.60 -5.88 -16.89
C ARG A 32 48.92 -6.36 -16.28
N SER A 33 49.09 -6.25 -14.97
CA SER A 33 50.37 -6.57 -14.31
C SER A 33 50.60 -8.08 -14.22
N PRO A 34 51.75 -8.60 -14.71
CA PRO A 34 52.13 -10.00 -14.52
C PRO A 34 52.88 -10.24 -13.19
N ASP A 35 53.30 -9.18 -12.49
CA ASP A 35 54.03 -9.26 -11.22
C ASP A 35 53.08 -9.28 -10.02
N MET A 36 53.21 -10.32 -9.18
CA MET A 36 52.40 -10.51 -7.98
C MET A 36 52.66 -9.44 -6.92
N LEU A 37 53.90 -8.95 -6.78
CA LEU A 37 54.18 -7.88 -5.81
C LEU A 37 53.39 -6.61 -6.16
N ARG A 38 53.31 -6.31 -7.46
CA ARG A 38 52.60 -5.14 -7.93
C ARG A 38 51.08 -5.27 -7.72
N LYS A 39 50.55 -6.48 -7.90
CA LYS A 39 49.15 -6.79 -7.59
C LYS A 39 48.85 -6.62 -6.10
N GLU A 40 49.74 -7.06 -5.22
CA GLU A 40 49.61 -6.86 -3.76
C GLU A 40 49.56 -5.38 -3.39
N GLU A 41 50.50 -4.58 -3.89
CA GLU A 41 50.51 -3.13 -3.65
C GLU A 41 49.23 -2.46 -4.13
N ILE A 42 48.67 -2.89 -5.27
CA ILE A 42 47.45 -2.32 -5.83
C ILE A 42 46.24 -2.70 -4.98
N VAL A 43 46.09 -3.97 -4.60
CA VAL A 43 44.96 -4.44 -3.78
C VAL A 43 44.99 -3.79 -2.41
N ALA A 44 46.16 -3.64 -1.79
CA ALA A 44 46.32 -2.91 -0.53
C ALA A 44 45.91 -1.43 -0.66
N ASN A 45 46.25 -0.78 -1.78
CA ASN A 45 45.80 0.59 -2.04
C ASN A 45 44.28 0.68 -2.22
N LEU A 46 43.68 -0.23 -2.98
CA LEU A 46 42.24 -0.29 -3.18
C LEU A 46 41.49 -0.56 -1.86
N ALA A 47 42.00 -1.45 -1.02
CA ALA A 47 41.46 -1.73 0.31
C ALA A 47 41.53 -0.52 1.24
N ASN A 48 42.60 0.28 1.17
CA ASN A 48 42.69 1.54 1.91
C ASN A 48 41.69 2.59 1.41
N PHE A 49 41.42 2.64 0.10
CA PHE A 49 40.38 3.53 -0.44
C PHE A 49 38.96 3.09 -0.08
N ALA A 50 38.76 1.79 0.13
CA ALA A 50 37.51 1.22 0.63
C ALA A 50 37.17 1.64 2.07
N TYR A 51 38.11 2.22 2.82
CA TYR A 51 37.82 2.71 4.18
C TYR A 51 36.98 4.01 4.22
N ASP A 52 36.99 4.80 3.14
CA ASP A 52 36.30 6.09 3.09
C ASP A 52 35.02 6.01 2.22
N PRO A 53 33.80 6.15 2.80
CA PRO A 53 32.53 5.99 2.08
C PRO A 53 32.36 6.91 0.88
N ILE A 54 33.08 8.03 0.83
CA ILE A 54 33.09 8.94 -0.31
C ILE A 54 33.52 8.26 -1.63
N ASN A 55 34.27 7.16 -1.53
CA ASN A 55 34.74 6.40 -2.68
C ASN A 55 33.73 5.32 -3.14
N TYR A 56 32.70 4.98 -2.36
CA TYR A 56 31.83 3.81 -2.61
C TYR A 56 31.14 3.83 -3.97
N VAL A 57 30.68 5.00 -4.42
CA VAL A 57 30.09 5.16 -5.75
C VAL A 57 31.10 4.81 -6.85
N SER A 58 32.37 5.17 -6.67
CA SER A 58 33.43 4.80 -7.61
C SER A 58 33.79 3.32 -7.48
N LEU A 59 33.90 2.78 -6.27
CA LEU A 59 34.18 1.35 -6.05
C LEU A 59 33.11 0.45 -6.69
N SER A 60 31.83 0.83 -6.58
CA SER A 60 30.70 0.14 -7.20
C SER A 60 30.77 0.21 -8.73
N ARG A 61 30.94 1.41 -9.31
CA ARG A 61 31.05 1.57 -10.78
C ARG A 61 32.22 0.81 -11.38
N LEU A 62 33.33 0.75 -10.65
CA LEU A 62 34.56 0.07 -11.07
C LEU A 62 34.58 -1.42 -10.74
N ARG A 63 33.52 -1.93 -10.08
CA ARG A 63 33.40 -3.33 -9.63
C ARG A 63 34.60 -3.80 -8.81
N ILE A 64 35.08 -2.94 -7.91
CA ILE A 64 36.24 -3.26 -7.05
C ILE A 64 35.89 -4.33 -6.00
N MET A 65 34.61 -4.46 -5.61
CA MET A 65 34.17 -5.57 -4.74
C MET A 65 34.25 -6.92 -5.45
N ASP A 66 33.84 -6.99 -6.72
CA ASP A 66 33.98 -8.21 -7.52
C ASP A 66 35.47 -8.59 -7.65
N LEU A 67 36.35 -7.60 -7.83
CA LEU A 67 37.80 -7.82 -7.85
C LEU A 67 38.33 -8.45 -6.54
N PHE A 68 37.84 -8.02 -5.38
CA PHE A 68 38.24 -8.63 -4.10
C PHE A 68 37.72 -10.06 -3.98
N LEU A 69 36.49 -10.33 -4.42
CA LEU A 69 35.91 -11.69 -4.40
C LEU A 69 36.62 -12.63 -5.37
N ASP A 70 36.98 -12.16 -6.57
CA ASP A 70 37.73 -12.93 -7.57
C ASP A 70 39.11 -13.37 -7.04
N ILE A 71 39.74 -12.55 -6.19
CA ILE A 71 41.01 -12.89 -5.53
C ILE A 71 40.82 -14.05 -4.54
N LEU A 72 39.68 -14.10 -3.84
CA LEU A 72 39.37 -15.18 -2.90
C LEU A 72 39.05 -16.49 -3.64
N ASP A 73 38.29 -16.40 -4.74
CA ASP A 73 37.91 -17.55 -5.55
C ASP A 73 39.14 -18.21 -6.21
N ALA A 74 40.04 -17.39 -6.76
CA ALA A 74 41.28 -17.86 -7.38
C ALA A 74 42.26 -18.53 -6.38
N ASP A 75 42.24 -18.16 -5.09
CA ASP A 75 43.04 -18.86 -4.07
C ASP A 75 42.43 -20.23 -3.73
N GLN A 76 41.10 -20.36 -3.71
CA GLN A 76 40.43 -21.63 -3.41
C GLN A 76 40.54 -22.65 -4.54
N GLU A 77 40.50 -22.22 -5.81
CA GLU A 77 40.76 -23.11 -6.96
C GLU A 77 42.18 -23.73 -6.89
N GLN A 78 43.19 -22.95 -6.49
CA GLN A 78 44.56 -23.46 -6.28
C GLN A 78 44.65 -24.48 -5.12
N GLN A 79 43.81 -24.35 -4.10
CA GLN A 79 43.76 -25.31 -2.98
C GLN A 79 43.16 -26.66 -3.41
N GLN A 80 42.10 -26.66 -4.24
CA GLN A 80 41.46 -27.87 -4.74
C GLN A 80 42.37 -28.67 -5.70
N ASP A 81 43.14 -27.99 -6.56
CA ASP A 81 44.12 -28.63 -7.44
C ASP A 81 45.28 -29.30 -6.68
N THR A 82 45.62 -28.79 -5.50
CA THR A 82 46.69 -29.35 -4.66
C THR A 82 46.22 -30.59 -3.88
N GLU A 83 44.93 -30.67 -3.51
CA GLU A 83 44.34 -31.84 -2.87
C GLU A 83 44.07 -32.99 -3.85
N GLY A 84 43.73 -32.68 -5.11
CA GLY A 84 43.55 -33.69 -6.18
C GLY A 84 44.82 -34.45 -6.58
N SER A 85 46.00 -33.85 -6.36
CA SER A 85 47.31 -34.47 -6.65
C SER A 85 47.80 -35.43 -5.55
N ASN A 86 47.27 -35.32 -4.32
CA ASN A 86 47.73 -36.12 -3.16
C ASN A 86 47.00 -37.46 -2.97
N GLN A 87 46.05 -37.84 -3.84
CA GLN A 87 45.37 -39.16 -3.77
C GLN A 87 46.06 -40.29 -4.57
N ALA A 88 47.27 -40.07 -5.11
CA ALA A 88 48.02 -41.11 -5.83
C ALA A 88 49.26 -41.66 -5.11
N ALA A 89 49.55 -41.27 -3.85
CA ALA A 89 50.75 -41.76 -3.15
C ALA A 89 50.53 -41.94 -1.64
N ASP A 90 49.89 -43.04 -1.26
CA ASP A 90 49.97 -43.55 0.11
C ASP A 90 50.93 -44.75 0.17
N LYS A 91 52.09 -44.55 0.83
CA LYS A 91 52.90 -45.56 1.56
C LYS A 91 54.26 -44.98 1.97
N GLN A 92 54.37 -44.51 3.22
CA GLN A 92 55.38 -44.89 4.23
C GLN A 92 55.58 -43.83 5.34
N GLN A 93 55.22 -44.22 6.56
CA GLN A 93 55.82 -43.95 7.89
C GLN A 93 56.45 -42.58 8.25
N GLY A 94 56.02 -42.04 9.41
CA GLY A 94 56.87 -41.26 10.34
C GLY A 94 56.39 -39.83 10.66
N PRO A 95 56.66 -39.28 11.88
CA PRO A 95 55.81 -38.26 12.49
C PRO A 95 56.13 -36.80 12.11
N ALA A 96 55.07 -36.01 12.08
CA ALA A 96 54.94 -34.56 12.29
C ALA A 96 56.12 -33.64 11.93
N THR A 97 55.94 -32.89 10.84
CA THR A 97 56.25 -31.45 10.77
C THR A 97 55.25 -30.77 9.83
N THR A 98 54.46 -29.85 10.39
CA THR A 98 53.64 -28.84 9.71
C THR A 98 54.48 -28.00 8.76
N SER A 99 54.09 -27.94 7.47
CA SER A 99 54.44 -26.86 6.53
C SER A 99 53.71 -27.09 5.21
N THR A 100 52.47 -26.60 5.09
CA THR A 100 51.86 -26.37 3.77
C THR A 100 52.67 -25.27 3.08
N ASN A 101 53.39 -25.63 2.01
CA ASN A 101 54.15 -24.70 1.17
C ASN A 101 53.19 -23.74 0.44
N ARG A 102 52.68 -22.72 1.13
CA ARG A 102 52.09 -21.53 0.50
C ARG A 102 53.21 -20.58 0.12
N SER A 103 53.10 -19.93 -1.04
CA SER A 103 53.91 -18.73 -1.27
C SER A 103 53.46 -17.67 -0.25
N PRO A 104 54.36 -17.02 0.51
CA PRO A 104 53.97 -16.00 1.50
C PRO A 104 53.19 -14.82 0.91
N ARG A 105 53.26 -14.67 -0.41
CA ARG A 105 52.74 -13.54 -1.19
C ARG A 105 51.28 -13.70 -1.62
N THR A 106 50.87 -14.92 -1.99
CA THR A 106 49.46 -15.23 -2.28
C THR A 106 48.58 -15.01 -1.04
N TYR A 107 49.09 -15.35 0.14
CA TYR A 107 48.40 -15.13 1.41
C TYR A 107 48.17 -13.64 1.72
N GLN A 108 49.14 -12.77 1.42
CA GLN A 108 49.01 -11.33 1.62
C GLN A 108 47.99 -10.69 0.66
N LEU A 109 47.87 -11.20 -0.58
CA LEU A 109 46.86 -10.73 -1.53
C LEU A 109 45.43 -10.97 -1.02
N VAL A 110 45.20 -12.16 -0.45
CA VAL A 110 43.94 -12.57 0.18
C VAL A 110 43.63 -11.72 1.42
N GLU A 111 44.62 -11.50 2.28
CA GLU A 111 44.46 -10.63 3.47
C GLU A 111 44.04 -9.19 3.08
N PHE A 112 44.66 -8.60 2.05
CA PHE A 112 44.27 -7.26 1.59
C PHE A 112 42.88 -7.23 0.96
N ALA A 113 42.48 -8.29 0.24
CA ALA A 113 41.14 -8.40 -0.33
C ALA A 113 40.06 -8.53 0.75
N LEU A 114 40.28 -9.37 1.78
CA LEU A 114 39.39 -9.48 2.94
C LEU A 114 39.30 -8.16 3.72
N GLY A 115 40.43 -7.46 3.90
CA GLY A 115 40.45 -6.12 4.49
C GLY A 115 39.65 -5.10 3.68
N GLY A 116 39.73 -5.16 2.35
CA GLY A 116 38.95 -4.33 1.44
C GLY A 116 37.45 -4.61 1.52
N ILE A 117 37.05 -5.87 1.61
CA ILE A 117 35.65 -6.29 1.81
C ILE A 117 35.14 -5.79 3.16
N CYS A 118 35.91 -6.02 4.23
CA CYS A 118 35.58 -5.57 5.58
C CYS A 118 35.37 -4.05 5.64
N ASN A 119 36.24 -3.27 4.98
CA ASN A 119 36.13 -1.81 4.91
C ASN A 119 34.88 -1.31 4.16
N CYS A 120 34.26 -2.15 3.33
CA CYS A 120 33.03 -1.86 2.60
C CYS A 120 31.75 -2.26 3.36
N ILE A 121 31.85 -2.89 4.53
CA ILE A 121 30.67 -3.28 5.34
C ILE A 121 30.20 -2.06 6.15
N PRO A 122 29.00 -1.50 5.88
CA PRO A 122 28.54 -0.29 6.55
C PRO A 122 27.98 -0.54 7.95
N ASP A 123 27.61 -1.79 8.27
CA ASP A 123 27.09 -2.21 9.56
C ASP A 123 28.25 -2.62 10.50
N PRO A 124 28.48 -1.92 11.63
CA PRO A 124 29.58 -2.22 12.54
C PRO A 124 29.49 -3.60 13.21
N LEU A 125 28.28 -4.11 13.41
CA LEU A 125 28.01 -5.41 14.04
C LEU A 125 28.32 -6.54 13.05
N LEU A 126 27.90 -6.38 11.80
CA LEU A 126 28.23 -7.30 10.72
C LEU A 126 29.74 -7.25 10.38
N GLN A 127 30.35 -6.06 10.42
CA GLN A 127 31.78 -5.87 10.23
C GLN A 127 32.59 -6.56 11.35
N GLN A 128 32.15 -6.46 12.61
CA GLN A 128 32.77 -7.15 13.73
C GLN A 128 32.62 -8.67 13.61
N GLN A 129 31.44 -9.16 13.23
CA GLN A 129 31.22 -10.58 12.95
C GLN A 129 32.13 -11.09 11.82
N PHE A 130 32.33 -10.28 10.78
CA PHE A 130 33.24 -10.58 9.67
C PHE A 130 34.70 -10.72 10.13
N ILE A 131 35.15 -9.83 11.02
CA ILE A 131 36.50 -9.87 11.62
C ILE A 131 36.65 -11.08 12.54
N ASP A 132 35.65 -11.34 13.41
CA ASP A 132 35.68 -12.42 14.38
C ASP A 132 35.63 -13.81 13.71
N GLY A 133 35.05 -13.91 12.51
CA GLY A 133 34.94 -15.13 11.70
C GLY A 133 36.02 -15.31 10.61
N ASP A 134 37.15 -14.58 10.70
CA ASP A 134 38.28 -14.62 9.75
C ASP A 134 37.90 -14.30 8.28
N GLY A 135 36.74 -13.67 8.06
CA GLY A 135 36.19 -13.23 6.76
C GLY A 135 35.81 -14.34 5.76
N VAL A 136 36.64 -15.39 5.63
CA VAL A 136 36.49 -16.46 4.65
C VAL A 136 35.32 -17.38 4.98
N GLU A 137 35.11 -17.74 6.26
CA GLU A 137 34.00 -18.63 6.66
C GLU A 137 32.62 -18.02 6.38
N ILE A 138 32.52 -16.70 6.40
CA ILE A 138 31.27 -15.96 6.17
C ILE A 138 31.02 -15.76 4.67
N VAL A 139 32.07 -15.58 3.87
CA VAL A 139 31.97 -15.32 2.42
C VAL A 139 31.90 -16.61 1.60
N ALA A 140 32.58 -17.69 2.02
CA ALA A 140 32.64 -18.97 1.31
C ALA A 140 31.27 -19.56 0.91
N PRO A 141 30.20 -19.50 1.73
CA PRO A 141 28.88 -20.01 1.35
C PRO A 141 28.22 -19.26 0.17
N TYR A 142 28.65 -18.02 -0.09
CA TYR A 142 28.10 -17.15 -1.13
C TYR A 142 28.95 -17.11 -2.40
N VAL A 143 30.22 -17.52 -2.32
CA VAL A 143 31.10 -17.72 -3.48
C VAL A 143 30.95 -19.13 -4.04
N LEU A 144 30.67 -20.13 -3.19
CA LEU A 144 30.48 -21.51 -3.63
C LEU A 144 29.05 -21.77 -4.15
N PRO A 145 28.88 -22.30 -5.38
CA PRO A 145 27.64 -22.93 -5.78
C PRO A 145 27.49 -24.26 -5.03
N LYS A 146 26.39 -24.41 -4.29
CA LYS A 146 25.91 -25.69 -3.78
C LYS A 146 25.82 -26.68 -4.95
N LYS A 147 26.59 -27.77 -4.89
CA LYS A 147 26.58 -28.89 -5.86
C LYS A 147 25.17 -29.18 -6.38
N MET A 148 24.90 -28.77 -7.62
CA MET A 148 23.75 -29.23 -8.38
C MET A 148 24.28 -29.75 -9.71
N LEU A 149 24.15 -31.08 -9.88
CA LEU A 149 24.43 -31.89 -11.06
C LEU A 149 25.91 -32.17 -11.36
N ASP A 150 26.45 -33.23 -10.74
CA ASP A 150 27.58 -33.98 -11.32
C ASP A 150 27.09 -34.61 -12.64
N LEU A 151 27.35 -33.94 -13.76
CA LEU A 151 27.33 -34.51 -15.10
C LEU A 151 28.78 -34.57 -15.57
N ASP A 152 29.24 -35.76 -15.97
CA ASP A 152 30.62 -35.97 -16.42
C ASP A 152 30.94 -35.15 -17.68
N GLU A 153 32.23 -35.01 -17.99
CA GLU A 153 32.74 -34.21 -19.11
C GLU A 153 32.14 -34.64 -20.46
N ASP A 154 31.86 -35.94 -20.61
CA ASP A 154 31.14 -36.52 -21.74
C ASP A 154 29.67 -36.08 -21.80
N SER A 155 28.99 -35.98 -20.66
CA SER A 155 27.62 -35.48 -20.54
C SER A 155 27.53 -33.99 -20.84
N LEU A 156 28.51 -33.19 -20.39
CA LEU A 156 28.57 -31.76 -20.70
C LEU A 156 28.80 -31.52 -22.21
N GLN A 157 29.67 -32.34 -22.82
CA GLN A 157 29.95 -32.29 -24.25
C GLN A 157 28.75 -32.78 -25.08
N THR A 158 28.03 -33.78 -24.58
CA THR A 158 26.75 -34.23 -25.15
C THR A 158 25.68 -33.16 -25.01
N LEU A 159 25.62 -32.43 -23.88
CA LEU A 159 24.65 -31.36 -23.64
C LEU A 159 24.94 -30.12 -24.50
N LEU A 160 26.22 -29.79 -24.71
CA LEU A 160 26.68 -28.74 -25.63
C LEU A 160 26.42 -29.10 -27.10
N GLU A 161 26.63 -30.35 -27.50
CA GLU A 161 26.26 -30.84 -28.83
C GLU A 161 24.74 -30.83 -28.99
N MET A 162 23.96 -31.30 -28.01
CA MET A 162 22.50 -31.18 -28.01
C MET A 162 22.04 -29.72 -28.10
N LEU A 163 22.70 -28.78 -27.40
CA LEU A 163 22.40 -27.35 -27.50
C LEU A 163 22.69 -26.78 -28.89
N LYS A 164 23.80 -27.20 -29.53
CA LYS A 164 24.09 -26.83 -30.92
C LYS A 164 23.04 -27.37 -31.89
N TYR A 165 22.63 -28.63 -31.76
CA TYR A 165 21.60 -29.23 -32.61
C TYR A 165 20.20 -28.69 -32.33
N LEU A 166 19.90 -28.32 -31.08
CA LEU A 166 18.67 -27.64 -30.68
C LEU A 166 18.61 -26.25 -31.31
N LEU A 167 19.69 -25.47 -31.22
CA LEU A 167 19.80 -24.15 -31.83
C LEU A 167 19.70 -24.21 -33.37
N LEU A 168 20.33 -25.20 -34.00
CA LEU A 168 20.22 -25.45 -35.44
C LEU A 168 18.78 -25.85 -35.82
N GLY A 169 18.14 -26.72 -35.03
CA GLY A 169 16.76 -27.14 -35.20
C GLY A 169 15.76 -25.99 -35.06
N THR A 170 15.93 -25.12 -34.06
CA THR A 170 15.11 -23.91 -33.89
C THR A 170 15.30 -22.93 -35.05
N ASN A 171 16.51 -22.78 -35.59
CA ASN A 171 16.74 -21.92 -36.75
C ASN A 171 16.11 -22.47 -38.03
N VAL A 172 16.15 -23.80 -38.25
CA VAL A 172 15.47 -24.45 -39.38
C VAL A 172 13.95 -24.35 -39.22
N PHE A 173 13.42 -24.55 -38.01
CA PHE A 173 11.99 -24.39 -37.72
C PHE A 173 11.50 -22.94 -37.90
N LEU A 174 12.29 -21.95 -37.46
CA LEU A 174 12.01 -20.52 -37.68
C LEU A 174 12.06 -20.15 -39.17
N PHE A 175 12.96 -20.76 -39.94
CA PHE A 175 13.03 -20.57 -41.39
C PHE A 175 11.82 -21.19 -42.12
N PHE A 176 11.39 -22.39 -41.74
CA PHE A 176 10.20 -23.04 -42.30
C PHE A 176 8.89 -22.35 -41.91
N THR A 177 8.77 -21.85 -40.68
CA THR A 177 7.60 -21.07 -40.24
C THR A 177 7.54 -19.70 -40.93
N ALA A 178 8.67 -19.02 -41.14
CA ALA A 178 8.73 -17.82 -41.97
C ALA A 178 8.33 -18.08 -43.44
N ALA A 179 8.75 -19.21 -44.01
CA ALA A 179 8.35 -19.64 -45.35
C ALA A 179 6.85 -20.01 -45.43
N LEU A 180 6.28 -20.60 -44.38
CA LEU A 180 4.86 -20.93 -44.28
C LEU A 180 3.99 -19.68 -44.16
N ILE A 181 4.43 -18.68 -43.38
CA ILE A 181 3.78 -17.37 -43.26
C ILE A 181 3.73 -16.66 -44.64
N PHE A 182 4.83 -16.73 -45.40
CA PHE A 182 4.92 -16.20 -46.77
C PHE A 182 3.94 -16.87 -47.76
N PHE A 183 3.65 -18.16 -47.56
CA PHE A 183 2.68 -18.91 -48.38
C PHE A 183 1.23 -18.64 -47.97
N THR A 184 0.95 -18.40 -46.69
CA THR A 184 -0.42 -18.12 -46.20
C THR A 184 -0.89 -16.69 -46.44
N SER A 185 0.00 -15.72 -46.65
CA SER A 185 -0.34 -14.32 -46.88
C SER A 185 -0.68 -13.99 -48.35
N SER A 186 -0.65 -14.96 -49.27
CA SER A 186 -0.90 -14.73 -50.70
C SER A 186 -2.32 -15.07 -51.19
N ILE A 187 -3.28 -15.38 -50.32
CA ILE A 187 -4.67 -15.62 -50.77
C ILE A 187 -5.68 -14.99 -49.82
N SER A 188 -6.20 -13.81 -50.20
CA SER A 188 -7.59 -13.40 -50.01
C SER A 188 -7.83 -12.06 -50.73
N GLU A 189 -8.21 -12.15 -52.01
CA GLU A 189 -9.04 -11.12 -52.64
C GLU A 189 -10.49 -11.24 -52.13
N ILE A 190 -11.19 -10.10 -52.00
CA ILE A 190 -12.53 -9.81 -52.58
C ILE A 190 -13.14 -8.55 -51.92
N SER A 191 -13.38 -7.51 -52.75
CA SER A 191 -14.55 -6.57 -52.88
C SER A 191 -15.03 -5.78 -51.63
N SER A 192 -15.49 -4.51 -51.64
CA SER A 192 -15.98 -3.56 -52.67
C SER A 192 -15.96 -2.11 -52.14
N SER A 193 -15.71 -1.15 -53.05
CA SER A 193 -16.20 0.24 -53.15
C SER A 193 -16.40 1.12 -51.89
N SER A 194 -15.62 2.19 -51.77
CA SER A 194 -16.12 3.56 -51.56
C SER A 194 -15.01 4.60 -51.83
N THR A 195 -15.39 5.85 -52.04
CA THR A 195 -14.56 7.00 -52.46
C THR A 195 -13.29 7.24 -51.63
N PRO A 196 -12.19 7.74 -52.24
CA PRO A 196 -10.89 7.84 -51.57
C PRO A 196 -10.86 8.88 -50.45
N GLN A 197 -10.51 8.44 -49.23
CA GLN A 197 -10.33 9.30 -48.06
C GLN A 197 -8.83 9.49 -47.79
N PHE A 198 -8.33 10.72 -47.87
CA PHE A 198 -6.93 11.05 -47.59
C PHE A 198 -6.67 11.02 -46.07
N LYS A 199 -5.57 10.38 -45.66
CA LYS A 199 -5.10 10.38 -44.26
C LYS A 199 -3.67 10.92 -44.17
N ARG A 200 -3.33 11.61 -43.09
CA ARG A 200 -2.01 12.24 -42.88
C ARG A 200 -1.29 11.61 -41.70
N ALA A 201 -0.09 11.09 -41.94
CA ALA A 201 0.77 10.49 -40.94
C ALA A 201 2.00 11.38 -40.70
N LEU A 202 2.32 11.67 -39.44
CA LEU A 202 3.52 12.40 -39.05
C LEU A 202 4.53 11.44 -38.43
N LEU A 203 5.75 11.40 -38.96
CA LEU A 203 6.90 10.76 -38.35
C LEU A 203 7.75 11.85 -37.66
N VAL A 204 7.94 11.72 -36.35
CA VAL A 204 8.77 12.65 -35.56
C VAL A 204 10.06 11.95 -35.17
N THR A 205 11.19 12.45 -35.70
CA THR A 205 12.54 11.93 -35.44
C THR A 205 13.40 12.95 -34.72
N ALA A 206 14.43 12.48 -34.01
CA ALA A 206 15.36 13.35 -33.31
C ALA A 206 16.45 13.85 -34.28
N HIS A 207 16.98 12.94 -35.10
CA HIS A 207 18.14 13.15 -35.96
C HIS A 207 17.85 12.89 -37.45
N PRO A 208 18.69 13.44 -38.36
CA PRO A 208 18.43 13.37 -39.79
C PRO A 208 18.50 11.98 -40.43
N ASP A 209 19.06 10.98 -39.78
CA ASP A 209 19.29 9.61 -40.25
C ASP A 209 18.27 8.57 -39.72
N ASP A 210 17.51 8.93 -38.69
CA ASP A 210 16.61 8.05 -37.95
C ASP A 210 15.53 7.41 -38.83
N GLU A 211 15.02 8.13 -39.82
CA GLU A 211 13.99 7.66 -40.75
C GLU A 211 14.50 6.46 -41.56
N SER A 212 15.78 6.49 -41.92
CA SER A 212 16.45 5.45 -42.71
C SER A 212 17.04 4.32 -41.83
N MET A 213 17.38 4.63 -40.58
CA MET A 213 17.88 3.63 -39.63
C MET A 213 16.77 2.80 -38.99
N PHE A 214 15.64 3.43 -38.63
CA PHE A 214 14.64 2.80 -37.76
C PHE A 214 13.26 2.64 -38.39
N PHE A 215 12.83 3.54 -39.29
CA PHE A 215 11.43 3.64 -39.72
C PHE A 215 11.17 3.27 -41.20
N LEU A 216 12.15 2.74 -41.93
CA LEU A 216 11.96 2.33 -43.33
C LEU A 216 10.81 1.33 -43.55
N PRO A 217 10.59 0.30 -42.70
CA PRO A 217 9.44 -0.58 -42.84
C PRO A 217 8.10 0.17 -42.77
N LEU A 218 7.96 1.11 -41.81
CA LEU A 218 6.78 1.98 -41.68
C LEU A 218 6.56 2.85 -42.93
N VAL A 219 7.59 3.56 -43.38
CA VAL A 219 7.50 4.46 -44.55
C VAL A 219 7.05 3.67 -45.79
N HIS A 220 7.64 2.50 -46.02
CA HIS A 220 7.27 1.66 -47.15
C HIS A 220 5.84 1.12 -47.06
N SER A 221 5.39 0.71 -45.86
CA SER A 221 4.04 0.21 -45.63
C SER A 221 2.97 1.27 -45.95
N LEU A 222 3.17 2.50 -45.46
CA LEU A 222 2.27 3.62 -45.73
C LEU A 222 2.22 3.99 -47.22
N GLN A 223 3.33 3.82 -47.95
CA GLN A 223 3.39 4.05 -49.40
C GLN A 223 2.71 2.96 -50.23
N LEU A 224 2.78 1.69 -49.81
CA LEU A 224 2.08 0.60 -50.49
C LEU A 224 0.57 0.74 -50.41
N GLN A 225 0.06 1.25 -49.29
CA GLN A 225 -1.38 1.52 -49.13
C GLN A 225 -1.91 2.58 -50.11
N ASN A 226 -1.06 3.48 -50.63
CA ASN A 226 -1.43 4.46 -51.66
C ASN A 226 -1.69 3.85 -53.04
N ASN A 227 -1.22 2.62 -53.28
CA ASN A 227 -1.36 1.90 -54.55
C ASN A 227 -2.37 0.74 -54.48
N GLY A 228 -3.03 0.54 -53.34
CA GLY A 228 -4.01 -0.53 -53.12
C GLY A 228 -5.44 -0.12 -53.46
N GLU A 229 -6.28 -1.10 -53.83
CA GLU A 229 -7.68 -0.91 -54.27
C GLU A 229 -8.65 -0.36 -53.20
N ASN A 230 -8.18 -0.04 -51.98
CA ASN A 230 -8.97 0.49 -50.86
C ASN A 230 -9.21 2.01 -50.90
N GLY A 231 -8.66 2.74 -51.88
CA GLY A 231 -8.89 4.18 -52.06
C GLY A 231 -8.30 5.09 -50.96
N GLN A 232 -7.68 4.58 -49.90
CA GLN A 232 -7.05 5.43 -48.89
C GLN A 232 -5.65 5.86 -49.34
N VAL A 233 -5.41 7.17 -49.41
CA VAL A 233 -4.11 7.74 -49.77
C VAL A 233 -3.52 8.43 -48.54
N TRP A 234 -2.42 7.87 -48.01
CA TRP A 234 -1.59 8.41 -46.95
C TRP A 234 -0.62 9.46 -47.46
N GLN A 235 -0.66 10.64 -46.84
CA GLN A 235 0.35 11.68 -46.96
C GLN A 235 1.27 11.61 -45.76
N ILE A 236 2.55 11.35 -46.00
CA ILE A 236 3.55 11.22 -44.94
C ILE A 236 4.26 12.56 -44.75
N HIS A 237 4.31 13.01 -43.50
CA HIS A 237 5.06 14.16 -43.02
C HIS A 237 6.24 13.68 -42.17
N LEU A 238 7.38 14.34 -42.30
CA LEU A 238 8.59 14.09 -41.52
C LEU A 238 9.00 15.37 -40.81
N LEU A 239 9.00 15.32 -39.47
CA LEU A 239 9.48 16.39 -38.61
C LEU A 239 10.73 15.90 -37.87
N CYS A 240 11.89 16.43 -38.26
CA CYS A 240 13.16 16.16 -37.62
C CYS A 240 13.51 17.29 -36.65
N LEU A 241 13.61 16.98 -35.35
CA LEU A 241 13.73 17.98 -34.28
C LEU A 241 15.10 18.66 -34.20
N SER A 242 16.12 18.09 -34.82
CA SER A 242 17.46 18.69 -34.90
C SER A 242 18.11 18.49 -36.26
N ARG A 243 19.05 19.38 -36.63
CA ARG A 243 19.90 19.22 -37.83
C ARG A 243 21.03 18.21 -37.63
N GLY A 244 21.15 17.63 -36.42
CA GLY A 244 22.23 16.70 -36.09
C GLY A 244 23.60 17.36 -36.14
N ASN A 245 23.72 18.60 -35.65
CA ASN A 245 24.93 19.42 -35.84
C ASN A 245 26.04 19.15 -34.80
N TYR A 246 26.01 18.02 -34.10
CA TYR A 246 26.99 17.70 -33.05
C TYR A 246 28.45 17.75 -33.59
N ASP A 247 28.68 17.23 -34.79
CA ASP A 247 29.99 17.23 -35.46
C ASP A 247 30.23 18.48 -36.35
N GLY A 248 29.36 19.51 -36.28
CA GLY A 248 29.41 20.69 -37.16
C GLY A 248 28.97 20.43 -38.61
N LEU A 249 28.27 19.31 -38.88
CA LEU A 249 27.86 18.87 -40.21
C LEU A 249 26.36 19.07 -40.51
N GLY A 250 25.65 19.88 -39.73
CA GLY A 250 24.19 20.01 -39.81
C GLY A 250 23.66 20.42 -41.19
N ASP A 251 24.35 21.36 -41.87
CA ASP A 251 24.00 21.78 -43.24
C ASP A 251 24.09 20.64 -44.27
N ILE A 252 25.02 19.70 -44.05
CA ILE A 252 25.22 18.54 -44.92
C ILE A 252 24.15 17.50 -44.60
N ARG A 253 23.95 17.17 -43.32
CA ARG A 253 22.97 16.18 -42.86
C ARG A 253 21.54 16.54 -43.22
N GLU A 254 21.17 17.82 -43.18
CA GLU A 254 19.86 18.26 -43.66
C GLU A 254 19.66 17.99 -45.16
N LYS A 255 20.68 18.26 -45.99
CA LYS A 255 20.63 17.99 -47.43
C LYS A 255 20.53 16.48 -47.69
N GLU A 256 21.27 15.68 -46.93
CA GLU A 256 21.22 14.22 -47.00
C GLU A 256 19.82 13.68 -46.64
N LEU A 257 19.21 14.17 -45.56
CA LEU A 257 17.83 13.82 -45.19
C LEU A 257 16.82 14.20 -46.27
N ARG A 258 16.91 15.39 -46.86
CA ARG A 258 16.01 15.80 -47.95
C ARG A 258 16.19 14.94 -49.20
N ALA A 259 17.43 14.54 -49.50
CA ALA A 259 17.74 13.62 -50.60
C ALA A 259 17.21 12.20 -50.32
N CYS A 260 17.36 11.71 -49.09
CA CYS A 260 16.79 10.45 -48.64
C CYS A 260 15.27 10.48 -48.72
N ALA A 261 14.61 11.51 -48.18
CA ALA A 261 13.18 11.67 -48.24
C ALA A 261 12.65 11.68 -49.69
N THR A 262 13.35 12.35 -50.60
CA THR A 262 13.04 12.32 -52.05
C THR A 262 13.20 10.91 -52.63
N TYR A 263 14.26 10.18 -52.26
CA TYR A 263 14.48 8.79 -52.66
C TYR A 263 13.39 7.85 -52.14
N LEU A 264 12.90 8.09 -50.91
CA LEU A 264 11.78 7.37 -50.34
C LEU A 264 10.47 7.71 -51.04
N GLY A 265 10.34 8.87 -51.70
CA GLY A 265 9.12 9.32 -52.37
C GLY A 265 8.24 10.24 -51.52
N LEU A 266 8.83 10.90 -50.51
CA LEU A 266 8.19 11.94 -49.71
C LEU A 266 8.20 13.28 -50.45
N SER A 267 7.13 14.06 -50.29
CA SER A 267 7.08 15.44 -50.82
C SER A 267 8.05 16.33 -50.04
N SER A 268 8.82 17.16 -50.74
CA SER A 268 9.74 18.13 -50.11
C SER A 268 9.04 19.09 -49.16
N ASP A 269 7.76 19.42 -49.44
CA ASP A 269 6.95 20.33 -48.64
C ASP A 269 6.49 19.71 -47.32
N HIS A 270 6.62 18.40 -47.18
CA HIS A 270 6.23 17.63 -45.99
C HIS A 270 7.42 17.22 -45.13
N VAL A 271 8.64 17.68 -45.45
CA VAL A 271 9.86 17.41 -44.70
C VAL A 271 10.36 18.69 -44.05
N GLN A 272 10.24 18.78 -42.73
CA GLN A 272 10.71 19.90 -41.93
C GLN A 272 11.83 19.45 -41.00
N VAL A 273 12.96 20.16 -41.04
CA VAL A 273 14.09 19.98 -40.13
C VAL A 273 14.22 21.25 -39.32
N LEU A 274 14.26 21.12 -37.99
CA LEU A 274 14.29 22.26 -37.09
C LEU A 274 15.71 22.70 -36.77
N GLU A 275 15.91 24.01 -36.74
CA GLU A 275 17.10 24.65 -36.18
C GLU A 275 16.70 25.37 -34.90
N ASP A 276 16.70 24.65 -33.78
CA ASP A 276 16.32 25.19 -32.48
C ASP A 276 17.51 25.17 -31.51
N PRO A 277 17.95 26.33 -30.97
CA PRO A 277 19.03 26.39 -29.99
C PRO A 277 18.82 25.52 -28.74
N LYS A 278 17.57 25.14 -28.43
CA LYS A 278 17.23 24.28 -27.29
C LYS A 278 17.20 22.79 -27.61
N LEU A 279 17.23 22.42 -28.90
CA LEU A 279 17.19 21.03 -29.38
C LEU A 279 18.49 20.67 -30.13
N GLN A 280 19.62 21.02 -29.52
CA GLN A 280 20.94 20.72 -30.07
C GLN A 280 21.33 19.25 -29.81
N ASP A 281 21.83 18.61 -30.85
CA ASP A 281 22.26 17.21 -30.81
C ASP A 281 23.41 16.98 -29.81
N GLY A 282 23.42 15.83 -29.14
CA GLY A 282 24.41 15.47 -28.13
C GLY A 282 23.98 14.26 -27.28
N MET A 283 24.98 13.51 -26.80
CA MET A 283 24.78 12.28 -26.01
C MET A 283 24.35 12.54 -24.56
N GLU A 284 24.63 13.73 -24.02
CA GLU A 284 24.27 14.16 -22.66
C GLU A 284 23.31 15.35 -22.65
N SER A 285 22.89 15.83 -23.83
CA SER A 285 22.01 16.98 -23.99
C SER A 285 20.58 16.58 -23.61
N GLN A 286 20.06 17.12 -22.51
CA GLN A 286 18.65 16.91 -22.13
C GLN A 286 17.77 17.94 -22.83
N TRP A 287 17.00 17.51 -23.84
CA TRP A 287 16.03 18.38 -24.51
C TRP A 287 14.80 18.63 -23.63
N ASP A 288 14.29 19.86 -23.68
CA ASP A 288 13.12 20.28 -22.91
C ASP A 288 11.82 19.67 -23.48
N VAL A 289 11.24 18.71 -22.76
CA VAL A 289 10.04 17.96 -23.16
C VAL A 289 8.82 18.86 -23.42
N PRO A 290 8.48 19.85 -22.57
CA PRO A 290 7.42 20.83 -22.86
C PRO A 290 7.62 21.61 -24.15
N HIS A 291 8.86 22.01 -24.46
CA HIS A 291 9.18 22.73 -25.70
C HIS A 291 8.95 21.86 -26.94
N ILE A 292 9.37 20.59 -26.90
CA ILE A 292 9.07 19.61 -27.96
C ILE A 292 7.56 19.44 -28.13
N ALA A 293 6.82 19.30 -27.02
CA ALA A 293 5.37 19.13 -27.06
C ALA A 293 4.66 20.29 -27.76
N ALA A 294 5.08 21.53 -27.49
CA ALA A 294 4.54 22.72 -28.14
C ALA A 294 4.80 22.74 -29.66
N ILE A 295 6.00 22.35 -30.09
CA ILE A 295 6.36 22.26 -31.51
C ILE A 295 5.51 21.19 -32.21
N VAL A 296 5.41 20.00 -31.62
CA VAL A 296 4.65 18.88 -32.18
C VAL A 296 3.16 19.21 -32.26
N ALA A 297 2.56 19.78 -31.21
CA ALA A 297 1.16 20.21 -31.22
C ALA A 297 0.89 21.25 -32.32
N THR A 298 1.75 22.27 -32.42
CA THR A 298 1.64 23.30 -33.47
C THR A 298 1.70 22.69 -34.88
N TYR A 299 2.58 21.69 -35.09
CA TYR A 299 2.69 21.01 -36.38
C TYR A 299 1.45 20.15 -36.68
N VAL A 300 0.98 19.40 -35.68
CA VAL A 300 -0.22 18.54 -35.79
C VAL A 300 -1.44 19.36 -36.19
N ASP A 301 -1.67 20.49 -35.54
CA ASP A 301 -2.80 21.37 -35.82
C ASP A 301 -2.69 22.01 -37.21
N LYS A 302 -1.51 22.57 -37.52
CA LYS A 302 -1.25 23.27 -38.79
C LYS A 302 -1.42 22.37 -40.02
N HIS A 303 -1.04 21.10 -39.90
CA HIS A 303 -1.08 20.14 -41.00
C HIS A 303 -2.25 19.14 -40.88
N SER A 304 -3.11 19.29 -39.86
CA SER A 304 -4.27 18.45 -39.60
C SER A 304 -3.93 16.94 -39.60
N ILE A 305 -2.89 16.58 -38.86
CA ILE A 305 -2.34 15.21 -38.82
C ILE A 305 -3.34 14.24 -38.17
N ASP A 306 -3.43 13.00 -38.68
CA ASP A 306 -4.35 11.97 -38.17
C ASP A 306 -3.66 10.95 -37.26
N VAL A 307 -2.37 10.71 -37.47
CA VAL A 307 -1.58 9.74 -36.71
C VAL A 307 -0.13 10.21 -36.58
N VAL A 308 0.47 10.02 -35.42
CA VAL A 308 1.87 10.38 -35.11
C VAL A 308 2.67 9.12 -34.76
N PHE A 309 3.85 8.96 -35.36
CA PHE A 309 4.80 7.89 -35.08
C PHE A 309 6.10 8.48 -34.52
N THR A 310 6.66 7.86 -33.48
CA THR A 310 7.96 8.23 -32.89
C THR A 310 8.58 7.05 -32.14
N PHE A 311 9.61 7.28 -31.33
CA PHE A 311 10.25 6.28 -30.48
C PHE A 311 9.40 5.91 -29.25
N ASP A 312 9.72 4.80 -28.59
CA ASP A 312 9.22 4.48 -27.25
C ASP A 312 10.04 5.16 -26.13
N ASP A 313 9.68 4.90 -24.87
CA ASP A 313 10.29 5.50 -23.67
C ASP A 313 11.77 5.16 -23.48
N TYR A 314 12.26 4.08 -24.10
CA TYR A 314 13.68 3.72 -24.09
C TYR A 314 14.47 4.32 -25.28
N GLY A 315 13.81 4.77 -26.36
CA GLY A 315 14.50 5.48 -27.44
C GLY A 315 15.42 4.60 -28.31
N VAL A 316 15.07 3.33 -28.50
CA VAL A 316 15.80 2.27 -29.24
C VAL A 316 17.13 1.86 -28.61
N SER A 317 18.02 2.80 -28.32
CA SER A 317 19.36 2.57 -27.76
C SER A 317 19.63 3.33 -26.47
N GLY A 318 18.61 3.93 -25.84
CA GLY A 318 18.80 4.76 -24.65
C GLY A 318 19.33 6.17 -24.93
N HIS A 319 19.26 6.64 -26.19
CA HIS A 319 19.78 7.97 -26.54
C HIS A 319 18.89 9.08 -25.96
N ALA A 320 19.48 10.03 -25.23
CA ALA A 320 18.75 11.09 -24.52
C ALA A 320 17.75 11.85 -25.42
N ASN A 321 18.18 12.26 -26.62
CA ASN A 321 17.31 12.95 -27.59
C ASN A 321 16.10 12.11 -28.05
N HIS A 322 16.24 10.79 -28.19
CA HIS A 322 15.13 9.92 -28.59
C HIS A 322 14.09 9.80 -27.46
N ILE A 323 14.58 9.65 -26.23
CA ILE A 323 13.76 9.60 -25.01
C ILE A 323 13.00 10.92 -24.84
N ALA A 324 13.67 12.06 -24.98
CA ALA A 324 13.03 13.37 -24.92
C ALA A 324 11.99 13.57 -26.03
N THR A 325 12.27 13.08 -27.24
CA THR A 325 11.32 13.09 -28.36
C THR A 325 10.06 12.28 -28.03
N HIS A 326 10.22 11.07 -27.47
CA HIS A 326 9.09 10.24 -27.02
C HIS A 326 8.20 10.98 -26.02
N PHE A 327 8.78 11.50 -24.93
CA PHE A 327 8.00 12.18 -23.89
C PHE A 327 7.38 13.48 -24.40
N GLY A 328 8.05 14.21 -25.30
CA GLY A 328 7.51 15.41 -25.95
C GLY A 328 6.29 15.12 -26.80
N VAL A 329 6.35 14.08 -27.64
CA VAL A 329 5.22 13.65 -28.48
C VAL A 329 4.07 13.11 -27.62
N LYS A 330 4.36 12.26 -26.62
CA LYS A 330 3.34 11.74 -25.71
C LYS A 330 2.60 12.88 -24.99
N ARG A 331 3.34 13.87 -24.48
CA ARG A 331 2.77 15.04 -23.82
C ARG A 331 1.92 15.89 -24.77
N ALA A 332 2.34 16.09 -26.02
CA ALA A 332 1.54 16.83 -27.00
C ALA A 332 0.18 16.16 -27.26
N LEU A 333 0.17 14.84 -27.39
CA LEU A 333 -1.05 14.06 -27.62
C LEU A 333 -1.96 14.04 -26.38
N GLN A 334 -1.40 13.96 -25.17
CA GLN A 334 -2.17 14.09 -23.92
C GLN A 334 -2.87 15.44 -23.84
N GLN A 335 -2.12 16.53 -24.06
CA GLN A 335 -2.68 17.89 -24.05
C GLN A 335 -3.77 18.08 -25.11
N GLN A 336 -3.65 17.42 -26.26
CA GLN A 336 -4.68 17.45 -27.30
C GLN A 336 -5.93 16.66 -26.88
N GLN A 337 -5.76 15.48 -26.28
CA GLN A 337 -6.87 14.66 -25.77
C GLN A 337 -7.64 15.38 -24.65
N GLU A 338 -6.93 16.04 -23.73
CA GLU A 338 -7.52 16.85 -22.65
C GLU A 338 -8.33 18.03 -23.21
N ARG A 339 -7.82 18.72 -24.24
CA ARG A 339 -8.55 19.80 -24.92
C ARG A 339 -9.82 19.30 -25.62
N CYS A 340 -9.75 18.15 -26.30
CA CYS A 340 -10.90 17.53 -26.95
C CYS A 340 -11.96 17.06 -25.93
N ASN A 341 -11.55 16.66 -24.73
CA ASN A 341 -12.46 16.25 -23.66
C ASN A 341 -13.15 17.47 -22.98
N ALA A 342 -12.51 18.64 -22.99
CA ALA A 342 -12.99 19.86 -22.34
C ALA A 342 -13.85 20.77 -23.25
N ALA A 343 -13.65 20.72 -24.56
CA ALA A 343 -14.48 21.43 -25.53
C ALA A 343 -15.50 20.44 -26.12
N GLU A 344 -16.80 20.75 -26.08
CA GLU A 344 -17.82 20.07 -26.91
C GLU A 344 -17.61 20.40 -28.41
N SER A 345 -16.41 20.17 -28.93
CA SER A 345 -16.04 20.37 -30.34
C SER A 345 -15.90 19.03 -31.05
N ASP A 346 -16.33 19.00 -32.32
CA ASP A 346 -16.15 17.86 -33.25
C ASP A 346 -14.68 17.66 -33.68
N GLU A 347 -13.72 17.91 -32.78
CA GLU A 347 -12.29 17.85 -33.10
C GLU A 347 -11.79 16.41 -33.12
N LYS A 348 -10.99 16.08 -34.15
CA LYS A 348 -10.60 14.70 -34.46
C LYS A 348 -9.41 14.27 -33.58
N ILE A 349 -9.60 13.20 -32.80
CA ILE A 349 -8.54 12.61 -31.95
C ILE A 349 -7.40 12.06 -32.83
N VAL A 350 -6.17 12.48 -32.52
CA VAL A 350 -4.93 12.03 -33.18
C VAL A 350 -4.34 10.84 -32.43
N ARG A 351 -4.05 9.73 -33.13
CA ARG A 351 -3.45 8.54 -32.50
C ARG A 351 -1.93 8.59 -32.51
N GLY A 352 -1.31 8.16 -31.41
CA GLY A 352 0.15 8.14 -31.25
C GLY A 352 0.74 6.74 -31.13
N TRP A 353 1.85 6.48 -31.82
CA TRP A 353 2.52 5.19 -31.89
C TRP A 353 4.02 5.30 -31.61
N GLY A 354 4.53 4.52 -30.66
CA GLY A 354 5.94 4.43 -30.28
C GLY A 354 6.61 3.17 -30.83
N LEU A 355 7.78 3.30 -31.45
CA LEU A 355 8.59 2.20 -31.96
C LEU A 355 9.21 1.40 -30.81
N GLU A 356 8.89 0.12 -30.72
CA GLU A 356 9.31 -0.75 -29.62
C GLU A 356 10.82 -1.01 -29.61
N SER A 357 11.45 -0.70 -28.48
CA SER A 357 12.82 -1.03 -28.13
C SER A 357 12.95 -2.48 -27.72
N THR A 358 14.00 -3.15 -28.22
CA THR A 358 14.28 -4.55 -27.89
C THR A 358 15.69 -4.74 -27.37
N ASN A 359 15.89 -5.83 -26.62
CA ASN A 359 17.19 -6.21 -26.09
C ASN A 359 18.23 -6.42 -27.20
N LEU A 360 19.52 -6.42 -26.82
CA LEU A 360 20.64 -6.44 -27.77
C LEU A 360 20.59 -7.64 -28.72
N VAL A 361 20.16 -8.81 -28.24
CA VAL A 361 20.04 -10.04 -29.04
C VAL A 361 18.99 -9.84 -30.12
N ARG A 362 17.75 -9.52 -29.74
CA ARG A 362 16.65 -9.32 -30.70
C ARG A 362 16.90 -8.15 -31.65
N LYS A 363 17.64 -7.13 -31.21
CA LYS A 363 18.05 -6.00 -32.03
C LYS A 363 18.88 -6.43 -33.24
N TYR A 364 19.79 -7.40 -33.10
CA TYR A 364 20.76 -7.81 -34.13
C TYR A 364 20.53 -9.20 -34.73
N VAL A 365 19.45 -9.89 -34.36
CA VAL A 365 19.02 -11.16 -34.98
C VAL A 365 18.35 -10.93 -36.36
N GLY A 366 18.12 -9.66 -36.74
CA GLY A 366 17.71 -9.26 -38.09
C GLY A 366 16.34 -9.81 -38.48
N ILE A 367 16.24 -10.37 -39.69
CA ILE A 367 15.00 -10.96 -40.21
C ILE A 367 14.52 -12.17 -39.40
N LEU A 368 15.38 -12.85 -38.65
CA LEU A 368 14.98 -14.05 -37.90
C LEU A 368 14.04 -13.70 -36.73
N ASP A 369 14.01 -12.45 -36.27
CA ASP A 369 13.06 -11.99 -35.24
C ASP A 369 11.61 -11.83 -35.80
N THR A 370 11.40 -11.97 -37.12
CA THR A 370 10.08 -11.79 -37.77
C THR A 370 9.02 -12.70 -37.16
N ALA A 371 9.30 -13.99 -36.99
CA ALA A 371 8.32 -14.95 -36.48
C ALA A 371 7.97 -14.68 -35.01
N LEU A 372 8.98 -14.38 -34.19
CA LEU A 372 8.78 -14.05 -32.78
C LEU A 372 8.01 -12.75 -32.62
N SER A 373 8.37 -11.69 -33.35
CA SER A 373 7.64 -10.41 -33.27
C SER A 373 6.25 -10.46 -33.86
N TYR A 374 6.02 -11.22 -34.93
CA TYR A 374 4.68 -11.44 -35.47
C TYR A 374 3.81 -12.23 -34.49
N TRP A 375 4.37 -13.21 -33.80
CA TRP A 375 3.65 -13.98 -32.80
C TRP A 375 3.36 -13.15 -31.54
N LEU A 376 4.34 -12.40 -31.04
CA LEU A 376 4.16 -11.52 -29.88
C LEU A 376 3.12 -10.42 -30.16
N SER A 377 3.17 -9.79 -31.34
CA SER A 377 2.16 -8.79 -31.74
C SER A 377 0.74 -9.34 -31.90
N ARG A 378 0.56 -10.67 -31.92
CA ARG A 378 -0.75 -11.34 -31.94
C ARG A 378 -1.16 -11.99 -30.62
N ARG A 379 -0.25 -12.03 -29.63
CA ARG A 379 -0.48 -12.68 -28.33
C ARG A 379 -1.05 -11.70 -27.29
N ASP A 380 -0.77 -10.41 -27.44
CA ASP A 380 -1.27 -9.41 -26.51
C ASP A 380 -2.77 -9.17 -26.73
N GLY A 381 -3.52 -9.37 -25.64
CA GLY A 381 -4.95 -9.08 -25.58
C GLY A 381 -5.24 -7.58 -25.61
N GLU A 382 -6.53 -7.29 -25.59
CA GLU A 382 -7.24 -6.03 -25.89
C GLU A 382 -6.73 -4.71 -25.24
N GLN A 383 -5.71 -4.74 -24.39
CA GLN A 383 -5.19 -3.57 -23.67
C GLN A 383 -3.93 -2.93 -24.27
N ASP A 384 -3.19 -3.61 -25.15
CA ASP A 384 -1.94 -3.08 -25.72
C ASP A 384 -2.00 -3.21 -27.25
N GLU A 385 -2.63 -2.25 -27.94
CA GLU A 385 -2.73 -2.27 -29.41
C GLU A 385 -1.29 -2.26 -29.98
N ARG A 386 -0.86 -3.37 -30.60
CA ARG A 386 0.47 -3.51 -31.21
C ARG A 386 0.36 -3.62 -32.71
N GLN A 387 1.09 -2.77 -33.44
CA GLN A 387 1.12 -2.79 -34.91
C GLN A 387 2.44 -3.40 -35.38
N PHE A 388 2.35 -4.43 -36.22
CA PHE A 388 3.51 -5.13 -36.78
C PHE A 388 3.65 -4.81 -38.27
N VAL A 389 4.83 -4.32 -38.66
CA VAL A 389 5.17 -3.99 -40.06
C VAL A 389 6.43 -4.73 -40.46
N PHE A 390 6.38 -5.41 -41.61
CA PHE A 390 7.49 -6.18 -42.15
C PHE A 390 7.78 -5.80 -43.60
N VAL A 391 9.06 -5.60 -43.92
CA VAL A 391 9.55 -5.26 -45.26
C VAL A 391 10.87 -5.98 -45.53
N PHE A 392 10.92 -6.71 -46.65
CA PHE A 392 12.16 -7.36 -47.11
C PHE A 392 12.70 -6.71 -48.39
N ARG A 393 13.40 -5.58 -48.24
CA ARG A 393 14.11 -4.92 -49.35
C ARG A 393 15.54 -4.51 -48.95
N PRO A 394 16.46 -5.48 -48.72
CA PRO A 394 17.81 -5.18 -48.22
C PRO A 394 18.57 -4.13 -49.04
N ARG A 395 18.47 -4.18 -50.39
CA ARG A 395 19.12 -3.19 -51.26
C ARG A 395 18.51 -1.80 -51.17
N TRP A 396 17.19 -1.70 -51.04
CA TRP A 396 16.50 -0.41 -50.90
C TRP A 396 16.84 0.23 -49.55
N ASN A 397 16.82 -0.57 -48.48
CA ASN A 397 17.19 -0.12 -47.14
C ASN A 397 18.65 0.35 -47.07
N TYR A 398 19.56 -0.42 -47.67
CA TYR A 398 20.96 -0.06 -47.73
C TYR A 398 21.19 1.22 -48.54
N ASN A 399 20.51 1.38 -49.67
CA ASN A 399 20.61 2.59 -50.49
C ASN A 399 20.01 3.81 -49.81
N ALA A 400 18.91 3.67 -49.06
CA ALA A 400 18.30 4.75 -48.29
C ALA A 400 19.28 5.27 -47.22
N MET A 401 19.87 4.38 -46.41
CA MET A 401 20.90 4.79 -45.45
C MET A 401 22.17 5.33 -46.14
N ALA A 402 22.51 4.84 -47.34
CA ALA A 402 23.65 5.34 -48.11
C ALA A 402 23.47 6.78 -48.63
N MET A 403 22.25 7.33 -48.63
CA MET A 403 22.01 8.75 -48.91
C MET A 403 22.60 9.65 -47.81
N HIS A 404 22.73 9.13 -46.58
CA HIS A 404 23.39 9.78 -45.45
C HIS A 404 24.89 9.55 -45.46
N GLN A 405 25.58 10.01 -46.49
CA GLN A 405 27.02 9.74 -46.70
C GLN A 405 27.88 10.15 -45.51
N SER A 406 27.59 11.31 -44.91
CA SER A 406 28.30 11.81 -43.73
C SER A 406 28.12 10.92 -42.50
N GLN A 407 27.06 10.10 -42.46
CA GLN A 407 26.70 9.26 -41.33
C GLN A 407 26.88 7.76 -41.63
N PHE A 408 27.11 7.34 -42.88
CA PHE A 408 27.14 5.93 -43.28
C PHE A 408 28.51 5.22 -43.09
N VAL A 409 29.00 5.32 -41.84
CA VAL A 409 30.24 4.70 -41.37
C VAL A 409 30.12 3.19 -41.15
N TRP A 410 31.25 2.50 -40.98
CA TRP A 410 31.34 1.03 -41.05
C TRP A 410 30.39 0.30 -40.09
N TYR A 411 30.19 0.77 -38.85
CA TYR A 411 29.31 0.11 -37.88
C TYR A 411 27.82 0.30 -38.22
N ARG A 412 27.45 1.41 -38.88
CA ARG A 412 26.08 1.62 -39.39
C ARG A 412 25.77 0.74 -40.59
N ARG A 413 26.77 0.35 -41.39
CA ARG A 413 26.62 -0.69 -42.42
C ARG A 413 26.28 -2.05 -41.81
N LEU A 414 26.94 -2.39 -40.70
CA LEU A 414 26.62 -3.60 -39.94
C LEU A 414 25.22 -3.49 -39.31
N PHE A 415 24.85 -2.33 -38.78
CA PHE A 415 23.50 -2.10 -38.28
C PHE A 415 22.45 -2.32 -39.38
N VAL A 416 22.59 -1.70 -40.55
CA VAL A 416 21.65 -1.91 -41.66
C VAL A 416 21.57 -3.37 -42.09
N ALA A 417 22.70 -4.10 -42.08
CA ALA A 417 22.74 -5.51 -42.47
C ALA A 417 22.07 -6.45 -41.47
N PHE A 418 22.25 -6.22 -40.17
CA PHE A 418 21.88 -7.17 -39.11
C PHE A 418 20.76 -6.70 -38.19
N SER A 419 20.42 -5.42 -38.19
CA SER A 419 19.37 -4.87 -37.33
C SER A 419 18.00 -5.35 -37.74
N ARG A 420 17.18 -5.72 -36.76
CA ARG A 420 15.76 -6.00 -36.98
C ARG A 420 15.01 -4.77 -37.52
N TYR A 421 15.41 -3.55 -37.12
CA TYR A 421 14.69 -2.31 -37.46
C TYR A 421 14.79 -1.98 -38.96
N THR A 422 15.77 -2.56 -39.64
CA THR A 422 15.88 -2.53 -41.11
C THR A 422 14.72 -3.29 -41.79
N PHE A 423 14.16 -4.32 -41.15
CA PHE A 423 13.20 -5.23 -41.76
C PHE A 423 11.83 -5.24 -41.07
N ILE A 424 11.78 -4.91 -39.79
CA ILE A 424 10.62 -5.07 -38.91
C ILE A 424 10.46 -3.82 -38.04
N ASN A 425 9.25 -3.26 -38.02
CA ASN A 425 8.83 -2.32 -36.98
C ASN A 425 7.68 -2.92 -36.18
N THR A 426 7.78 -2.86 -34.85
CA THR A 426 6.64 -3.08 -33.95
C THR A 426 6.34 -1.77 -33.27
N PHE A 427 5.08 -1.34 -33.27
CA PHE A 427 4.64 -0.11 -32.61
C PHE A 427 3.67 -0.42 -31.48
N ARG A 428 3.73 0.37 -30.41
CA ARG A 428 2.76 0.37 -29.29
C ARG A 428 2.05 1.71 -29.21
N SER A 429 0.82 1.73 -28.71
CA SER A 429 0.09 2.99 -28.46
C SER A 429 0.83 3.84 -27.43
N LEU A 430 0.95 5.15 -27.67
CA LEU A 430 1.57 6.09 -26.73
C LEU A 430 0.64 6.48 -25.57
N LEU A 431 -0.67 6.32 -25.74
CA LEU A 431 -1.70 6.61 -24.74
C LEU A 431 -2.56 5.35 -24.48
N PRO A 432 -2.84 4.99 -23.22
CA PRO A 432 -3.73 3.88 -22.88
C PRO A 432 -5.20 4.25 -23.14
N SER A 433 -6.00 3.27 -23.57
CA SER A 433 -7.43 3.44 -23.94
C SER A 433 -8.39 3.68 -22.76
N ALA A 434 -7.87 4.00 -21.56
CA ALA A 434 -8.61 3.89 -20.29
C ALA A 434 -9.27 5.18 -19.77
N ASP A 435 -8.98 6.36 -20.32
CA ASP A 435 -9.45 7.65 -19.77
C ASP A 435 -10.75 8.22 -20.41
N LEU A 436 -11.75 7.38 -20.70
CA LEU A 436 -13.05 7.84 -21.19
C LEU A 436 -14.20 7.45 -20.25
N SER A 437 -14.93 8.47 -19.77
CA SER A 437 -16.05 8.35 -18.84
C SER A 437 -17.29 7.69 -19.46
N ALA A 438 -18.15 7.13 -18.59
CA ALA A 438 -19.26 6.25 -18.95
C ALA A 438 -20.34 6.88 -19.87
N ASP A 439 -20.46 8.20 -19.95
CA ASP A 439 -21.47 8.87 -20.78
C ASP A 439 -21.04 9.09 -22.25
N GLN A 440 -19.74 9.08 -22.54
CA GLN A 440 -19.24 9.11 -23.93
C GLN A 440 -19.36 7.75 -24.63
N LYS A 441 -19.61 6.66 -23.88
CA LYS A 441 -19.85 5.30 -24.44
C LYS A 441 -21.22 5.15 -25.13
N LYS A 442 -22.14 6.12 -25.02
CA LYS A 442 -23.51 6.01 -25.54
C LYS A 442 -23.74 6.51 -26.98
N LYS A 443 -22.76 7.17 -27.62
CA LYS A 443 -22.87 7.58 -29.04
C LYS A 443 -21.67 7.14 -29.86
N HIS A 444 -21.60 5.83 -30.11
CA HIS A 444 -21.06 5.13 -31.29
C HIS A 444 -20.65 3.71 -30.85
N THR A 445 -21.07 2.70 -31.62
CA THR A 445 -20.82 1.27 -31.35
C THR A 445 -20.23 0.66 -32.63
N PRO A 446 -19.42 -0.42 -32.60
CA PRO A 446 -18.52 -0.95 -31.56
C PRO A 446 -17.11 -1.25 -32.10
N CYS A 447 -16.07 -1.17 -31.26
CA CYS A 447 -14.85 -1.97 -31.43
C CYS A 447 -14.25 -2.27 -30.05
N ALA A 448 -14.69 -3.36 -29.44
CA ALA A 448 -13.94 -4.11 -28.44
C ALA A 448 -14.71 -5.42 -28.15
N LYS A 449 -14.12 -6.56 -28.53
CA LYS A 449 -14.08 -7.78 -27.72
C LYS A 449 -12.87 -8.60 -28.19
N TRP A 450 -12.09 -9.15 -27.26
CA TRP A 450 -11.69 -10.56 -27.08
C TRP A 450 -10.29 -10.71 -26.42
N ALA A 451 -10.20 -10.62 -25.08
CA ALA A 451 -9.38 -11.50 -24.20
C ALA A 451 -9.78 -11.30 -22.71
N PRO A 452 -9.76 -12.32 -21.84
CA PRO A 452 -10.34 -12.24 -20.50
C PRO A 452 -9.36 -11.64 -19.47
N GLU A 453 -9.72 -10.47 -18.95
CA GLU A 453 -9.01 -9.73 -17.90
C GLU A 453 -9.19 -10.38 -16.51
N HIS A 454 -8.14 -10.39 -15.69
CA HIS A 454 -8.25 -10.72 -14.27
C HIS A 454 -9.13 -9.66 -13.61
N LEU A 455 -10.30 -10.05 -13.08
CA LEU A 455 -11.14 -9.12 -12.33
C LEU A 455 -10.66 -9.10 -10.90
N VAL A 456 -9.88 -8.08 -10.56
CA VAL A 456 -9.38 -7.84 -9.20
C VAL A 456 -10.52 -7.31 -8.34
N THR A 457 -10.59 -7.77 -7.09
CA THR A 457 -11.60 -7.25 -6.16
C THR A 457 -11.24 -5.84 -5.70
N THR A 458 -12.19 -4.92 -5.80
CA THR A 458 -12.17 -3.65 -5.06
C THR A 458 -13.21 -3.75 -3.94
N GLY A 459 -12.87 -3.27 -2.74
CA GLY A 459 -13.74 -3.36 -1.56
C GLY A 459 -12.96 -3.61 -0.26
N GLY A 460 -13.54 -4.39 0.65
CA GLY A 460 -12.98 -4.66 1.98
C GLY A 460 -13.03 -6.14 2.39
N GLU A 461 -11.98 -6.60 3.05
CA GLU A 461 -11.82 -7.96 3.53
C GLU A 461 -12.41 -8.17 4.92
N CYS A 462 -12.92 -9.38 5.17
CA CYS A 462 -13.24 -9.87 6.50
C CYS A 462 -11.99 -10.47 7.14
N VAL A 463 -11.53 -9.83 8.20
CA VAL A 463 -10.35 -10.22 8.97
C VAL A 463 -10.74 -11.17 10.11
N ARG A 464 -9.87 -12.12 10.45
CA ARG A 464 -10.01 -12.93 11.65
C ARG A 464 -9.51 -12.17 12.87
N LEU A 465 -10.31 -12.12 13.94
CA LEU A 465 -9.88 -11.60 15.23
C LEU A 465 -9.82 -12.72 16.27
N PHE A 466 -8.87 -12.66 17.19
CA PHE A 466 -8.77 -13.60 18.29
C PHE A 466 -9.27 -12.98 19.59
N HIS A 467 -9.97 -13.78 20.37
CA HIS A 467 -10.37 -13.43 21.73
C HIS A 467 -9.98 -14.55 22.71
N SER A 468 -10.09 -14.33 24.02
CA SER A 468 -9.64 -15.29 25.04
C SER A 468 -10.35 -16.66 24.93
N GLY A 469 -11.62 -16.65 24.50
CA GLY A 469 -12.43 -17.84 24.26
C GLY A 469 -12.29 -18.51 22.89
N GLY A 470 -11.52 -17.95 21.94
CA GLY A 470 -11.46 -18.47 20.57
C GLY A 470 -11.14 -17.41 19.52
N SER A 471 -11.91 -17.40 18.42
CA SER A 471 -11.74 -16.47 17.32
C SER A 471 -13.06 -16.17 16.63
N VAL A 472 -13.15 -15.04 15.96
CA VAL A 472 -14.26 -14.65 15.07
C VAL A 472 -13.70 -14.13 13.74
N GLY A 473 -14.58 -13.88 12.76
CA GLY A 473 -14.19 -13.40 11.45
C GLY A 473 -13.79 -14.52 10.49
N CYS A 474 -13.08 -14.17 9.42
CA CYS A 474 -12.89 -15.05 8.26
C CYS A 474 -11.42 -15.38 8.06
N ARG A 475 -11.08 -16.51 7.43
CA ARG A 475 -9.68 -16.88 7.10
C ARG A 475 -9.62 -17.80 5.90
N SER A 476 -8.53 -17.81 5.15
CA SER A 476 -8.20 -18.96 4.30
C SER A 476 -7.59 -20.10 5.12
N VAL A 477 -7.70 -21.34 4.62
CA VAL A 477 -7.04 -22.51 5.21
C VAL A 477 -5.57 -22.58 4.82
N THR A 478 -5.25 -22.12 3.61
CA THR A 478 -3.89 -22.05 3.06
C THR A 478 -3.60 -20.64 2.56
N ASP A 479 -2.31 -20.34 2.31
CA ASP A 479 -1.84 -19.05 1.77
C ASP A 479 -2.33 -18.77 0.34
N SER A 480 -3.06 -19.71 -0.26
CA SER A 480 -3.80 -19.51 -1.49
C SER A 480 -4.94 -20.51 -1.57
N GLU A 481 -6.17 -20.01 -1.76
CA GLU A 481 -7.33 -20.83 -2.10
C GLU A 481 -7.80 -20.48 -3.51
N MET A 482 -8.04 -21.53 -4.30
CA MET A 482 -8.59 -21.39 -5.66
C MET A 482 -9.82 -22.26 -5.81
N ALA A 483 -10.97 -21.64 -6.05
CA ALA A 483 -12.24 -22.33 -6.19
C ALA A 483 -13.07 -21.78 -7.35
N ARG A 484 -13.99 -22.61 -7.87
CA ARG A 484 -14.88 -22.21 -8.96
C ARG A 484 -15.90 -21.18 -8.46
N LEU A 485 -16.20 -20.19 -9.29
CA LEU A 485 -17.25 -19.21 -9.00
C LEU A 485 -18.64 -19.85 -9.10
N TYR A 486 -19.54 -19.54 -8.16
CA TYR A 486 -20.94 -19.97 -8.16
C TYR A 486 -21.86 -18.78 -7.79
N PRO A 487 -22.82 -18.37 -8.64
CA PRO A 487 -23.74 -17.29 -8.32
C PRO A 487 -24.82 -17.77 -7.35
N ILE A 488 -25.23 -16.92 -6.40
CA ILE A 488 -26.40 -17.15 -5.55
C ILE A 488 -27.27 -15.90 -5.58
N SER A 489 -28.47 -16.05 -6.15
CA SER A 489 -29.41 -14.95 -6.38
C SER A 489 -30.54 -14.87 -5.36
N SER A 490 -30.82 -15.96 -4.64
CA SER A 490 -31.95 -16.09 -3.71
C SER A 490 -31.63 -16.99 -2.52
N SER A 491 -32.45 -16.89 -1.46
CA SER A 491 -32.37 -17.76 -0.28
C SER A 491 -32.62 -19.23 -0.61
N GLU A 492 -33.51 -19.50 -1.57
CA GLU A 492 -33.83 -20.85 -2.04
C GLU A 492 -32.62 -21.47 -2.73
N GLU A 493 -31.95 -20.72 -3.61
CA GLU A 493 -30.73 -21.16 -4.28
C GLU A 493 -29.59 -21.41 -3.29
N LEU A 494 -29.42 -20.53 -2.29
CA LEU A 494 -28.46 -20.75 -1.21
C LEU A 494 -28.75 -22.05 -0.45
N SER A 495 -30.01 -22.28 -0.09
CA SER A 495 -30.44 -23.49 0.63
C SER A 495 -30.23 -24.78 -0.18
N SER A 496 -30.45 -24.71 -1.51
CA SER A 496 -30.17 -25.80 -2.43
C SER A 496 -28.66 -26.07 -2.55
N PHE A 497 -27.83 -25.02 -2.56
CA PHE A 497 -26.38 -25.14 -2.66
C PHE A 497 -25.77 -25.79 -1.42
N VAL A 498 -26.14 -25.30 -0.23
CA VAL A 498 -25.60 -25.81 1.04
C VAL A 498 -26.04 -27.24 1.32
N SER A 499 -27.26 -27.63 0.89
CA SER A 499 -27.76 -29.01 0.98
C SER A 499 -27.16 -29.97 -0.04
N GLY A 500 -26.32 -29.49 -0.98
CA GLY A 500 -25.70 -30.32 -2.01
C GLY A 500 -26.63 -30.68 -3.17
N GLN A 501 -27.74 -29.97 -3.34
CA GLN A 501 -28.78 -30.23 -4.34
C GLN A 501 -28.76 -29.25 -5.52
N ALA A 502 -27.86 -28.27 -5.52
CA ALA A 502 -27.81 -27.24 -6.55
C ALA A 502 -27.28 -27.76 -7.88
N GLU A 503 -27.70 -27.09 -8.97
CA GLU A 503 -27.32 -27.48 -10.33
C GLU A 503 -25.81 -27.35 -10.55
N GLN A 504 -25.22 -28.34 -11.23
CA GLN A 504 -23.81 -28.38 -11.62
C GLN A 504 -22.81 -28.29 -10.45
N GLN A 505 -23.26 -28.69 -9.26
CA GLN A 505 -22.40 -28.90 -8.10
C GLN A 505 -21.74 -30.28 -8.17
N GLU A 506 -20.42 -30.32 -8.20
CA GLU A 506 -19.63 -31.55 -8.15
C GLU A 506 -19.48 -32.03 -6.70
N ALA A 507 -19.53 -33.35 -6.48
CA ALA A 507 -19.21 -33.92 -5.18
C ALA A 507 -17.76 -33.58 -4.80
N ASP A 508 -17.54 -33.25 -3.53
CA ASP A 508 -16.21 -32.97 -2.95
C ASP A 508 -15.46 -31.73 -3.50
N SER A 509 -16.16 -30.85 -4.22
CA SER A 509 -15.59 -29.57 -4.70
C SER A 509 -15.99 -28.37 -3.84
N LYS A 510 -15.05 -27.43 -3.65
CA LYS A 510 -15.29 -26.13 -3.04
C LYS A 510 -15.60 -25.06 -4.08
N TYR A 511 -16.44 -24.10 -3.72
CA TYR A 511 -16.86 -22.99 -4.56
C TYR A 511 -16.69 -21.64 -3.85
N VAL A 512 -16.39 -20.61 -4.62
CA VAL A 512 -16.50 -19.22 -4.18
C VAL A 512 -17.87 -18.71 -4.57
N LEU A 513 -18.70 -18.34 -3.59
CA LEU A 513 -20.06 -17.89 -3.85
C LEU A 513 -20.09 -16.39 -4.10
N ILE A 514 -20.86 -15.95 -5.09
CA ILE A 514 -21.12 -14.54 -5.37
C ILE A 514 -22.57 -14.26 -5.00
N MET A 515 -22.79 -13.42 -3.99
CA MET A 515 -24.14 -13.18 -3.48
C MET A 515 -24.31 -11.80 -2.87
N LYS A 516 -25.57 -11.42 -2.67
CA LYS A 516 -25.94 -10.17 -2.01
C LYS A 516 -25.73 -10.26 -0.50
N GLU A 517 -25.35 -9.15 0.13
CA GLU A 517 -25.14 -9.06 1.59
C GLU A 517 -26.38 -9.49 2.40
N SER A 518 -27.60 -9.22 1.91
CA SER A 518 -28.85 -9.59 2.61
C SER A 518 -29.09 -11.10 2.71
N LEU A 519 -28.41 -11.91 1.90
CA LEU A 519 -28.49 -13.38 1.94
C LEU A 519 -27.50 -14.01 2.93
N LEU A 520 -26.49 -13.24 3.35
CA LEU A 520 -25.43 -13.74 4.20
C LEU A 520 -25.91 -13.80 5.66
N SER A 521 -25.98 -15.01 6.21
CA SER A 521 -26.06 -15.26 7.65
C SER A 521 -25.36 -16.57 7.98
N TYR A 522 -24.89 -16.73 9.21
CA TYR A 522 -24.21 -17.97 9.61
C TYR A 522 -25.13 -19.18 9.47
N ASP A 523 -26.38 -19.06 9.93
CA ASP A 523 -27.37 -20.14 9.86
C ASP A 523 -27.64 -20.57 8.42
N ALA A 524 -27.71 -19.62 7.47
CA ALA A 524 -27.93 -19.92 6.06
C ALA A 524 -26.79 -20.71 5.41
N ILE A 525 -25.54 -20.53 5.85
CA ILE A 525 -24.36 -21.19 5.25
C ILE A 525 -23.83 -22.37 6.08
N SER A 526 -24.24 -22.50 7.34
CA SER A 526 -23.69 -23.44 8.33
C SER A 526 -23.70 -24.91 7.90
N SER A 527 -24.73 -25.35 7.18
CA SER A 527 -24.86 -26.73 6.72
C SER A 527 -23.95 -27.08 5.52
N GLY A 528 -23.36 -26.08 4.88
CA GLY A 528 -22.57 -26.22 3.65
C GLY A 528 -21.13 -25.71 3.75
N LEU A 529 -20.60 -25.46 4.95
CA LEU A 529 -19.27 -24.86 5.14
C LEU A 529 -18.16 -25.63 4.39
N ASP A 530 -18.21 -26.95 4.37
CA ASP A 530 -17.21 -27.81 3.71
C ASP A 530 -17.17 -27.62 2.19
N ARG A 531 -18.26 -27.09 1.60
CA ARG A 531 -18.42 -26.83 0.16
C ARG A 531 -18.07 -25.40 -0.24
N ILE A 532 -17.83 -24.52 0.73
CA ILE A 532 -17.51 -23.11 0.50
C ILE A 532 -16.00 -22.93 0.62
N GLY A 533 -15.39 -22.37 -0.43
CA GLY A 533 -13.98 -21.97 -0.48
C GLY A 533 -13.78 -20.46 -0.40
N GLY A 534 -14.86 -19.69 -0.32
CA GLY A 534 -14.81 -18.23 -0.14
C GLY A 534 -16.13 -17.57 -0.53
N LEU A 535 -16.29 -16.31 -0.17
CA LEU A 535 -17.48 -15.51 -0.51
C LEU A 535 -17.09 -14.15 -1.08
N PHE A 536 -17.71 -13.79 -2.19
CA PHE A 536 -17.81 -12.41 -2.66
C PHE A 536 -19.21 -11.89 -2.36
N VAL A 537 -19.30 -10.92 -1.46
CA VAL A 537 -20.57 -10.31 -1.05
C VAL A 537 -20.65 -8.87 -1.50
N TYR A 538 -21.79 -8.42 -2.00
CA TYR A 538 -21.95 -7.06 -2.50
C TYR A 538 -23.25 -6.40 -1.99
N PRO A 539 -23.27 -5.06 -1.87
CA PRO A 539 -24.39 -4.36 -1.27
C PRO A 539 -25.58 -4.27 -2.24
N GLU A 540 -26.76 -4.09 -1.68
CA GLU A 540 -28.00 -3.83 -2.41
C GLU A 540 -28.50 -2.42 -2.13
N SER A 541 -28.91 -1.69 -3.16
CA SER A 541 -29.42 -0.32 -3.02
C SER A 541 -30.74 -0.19 -2.26
N SER A 542 -31.41 -1.30 -1.94
CA SER A 542 -32.75 -1.32 -1.32
C SER A 542 -32.81 -2.03 0.02
N LYS A 543 -31.71 -2.65 0.47
CA LYS A 543 -31.67 -3.45 1.70
C LYS A 543 -30.30 -3.35 2.36
N ASN A 544 -30.30 -2.89 3.60
CA ASN A 544 -29.12 -2.89 4.45
C ASN A 544 -28.94 -4.24 5.14
N ALA A 545 -27.75 -4.48 5.67
CA ALA A 545 -27.43 -5.68 6.45
C ALA A 545 -26.54 -5.32 7.64
N SER A 546 -26.96 -5.75 8.84
CA SER A 546 -26.15 -5.69 10.06
C SER A 546 -25.71 -7.12 10.41
N PHE A 547 -24.40 -7.32 10.43
CA PHE A 547 -23.78 -8.61 10.76
C PHE A 547 -23.53 -8.78 12.26
N GLU A 548 -23.85 -7.78 13.06
CA GLU A 548 -23.70 -7.79 14.50
C GLU A 548 -24.71 -8.72 15.17
N ALA A 549 -24.43 -9.15 16.41
CA ALA A 549 -25.38 -9.89 17.24
C ALA A 549 -26.66 -9.09 17.54
N SER A 550 -27.76 -9.80 17.83
CA SER A 550 -28.99 -9.17 18.30
C SER A 550 -28.87 -8.55 19.69
N THR A 551 -27.92 -9.07 20.46
CA THR A 551 -27.49 -8.61 21.79
C THR A 551 -26.02 -8.16 21.76
N PRO A 552 -25.66 -7.05 21.09
CA PRO A 552 -24.27 -6.59 20.99
C PRO A 552 -23.63 -6.46 22.39
N GLN A 553 -22.46 -7.08 22.56
CA GLN A 553 -21.72 -7.14 23.83
C GLN A 553 -22.58 -7.63 25.03
N GLY A 554 -23.64 -8.38 24.75
CA GLY A 554 -24.56 -8.98 25.71
C GLY A 554 -24.55 -10.50 25.62
N ASP A 555 -25.70 -11.11 25.92
CA ASP A 555 -25.83 -12.56 26.03
C ASP A 555 -25.41 -13.26 24.73
N GLY A 556 -24.60 -14.31 24.84
CA GLY A 556 -24.10 -15.06 23.68
C GLY A 556 -22.86 -14.47 23.00
N THR A 557 -22.38 -13.29 23.42
CA THR A 557 -21.12 -12.71 22.94
C THR A 557 -19.99 -12.92 23.97
N VAL A 558 -18.72 -12.83 23.55
CA VAL A 558 -17.58 -12.96 24.49
C VAL A 558 -17.54 -11.82 25.50
N ASP A 559 -17.97 -10.63 25.10
CA ASP A 559 -18.01 -9.44 25.96
C ASP A 559 -19.19 -9.45 26.94
N GLY A 560 -20.16 -10.35 26.76
CA GLY A 560 -21.35 -10.44 27.62
C GLY A 560 -21.05 -10.70 29.10
N ILE A 561 -19.86 -11.24 29.43
CA ILE A 561 -19.40 -11.40 30.82
C ILE A 561 -19.12 -10.06 31.51
N LEU A 562 -18.85 -9.01 30.73
CA LEU A 562 -18.55 -7.65 31.21
C LEU A 562 -19.79 -6.78 31.37
N ASN A 563 -20.94 -7.24 30.86
CA ASN A 563 -22.18 -6.49 30.85
C ASN A 563 -23.11 -6.96 32.00
N PRO A 564 -23.23 -6.20 33.09
CA PRO A 564 -24.08 -6.58 34.22
C PRO A 564 -25.58 -6.62 33.89
N PHE A 565 -25.99 -6.03 32.77
CA PHE A 565 -27.38 -6.04 32.27
C PHE A 565 -27.59 -7.02 31.10
N SER A 566 -26.60 -7.87 30.82
CA SER A 566 -26.68 -8.90 29.79
C SER A 566 -27.92 -9.77 29.97
N SER A 567 -28.80 -9.78 28.96
CA SER A 567 -30.08 -10.48 29.01
C SER A 567 -30.56 -10.85 27.61
N LYS A 568 -31.05 -12.08 27.44
CA LYS A 568 -31.74 -12.52 26.21
C LYS A 568 -33.05 -11.78 25.91
N LYS A 569 -33.59 -11.05 26.89
CA LYS A 569 -34.86 -10.32 26.73
C LYS A 569 -34.69 -8.94 26.10
N THR A 570 -33.48 -8.40 26.15
CA THR A 570 -33.18 -7.03 25.70
C THR A 570 -32.30 -7.11 24.47
N GLU A 571 -32.93 -7.21 23.30
CA GLU A 571 -32.26 -7.24 22.02
C GLU A 571 -32.12 -5.82 21.49
N TRP A 572 -31.00 -5.16 21.80
CA TRP A 572 -30.75 -3.80 21.34
C TRP A 572 -30.67 -3.71 19.80
N ASN A 573 -30.22 -4.77 19.11
CA ASN A 573 -30.12 -4.80 17.64
C ASN A 573 -30.94 -5.97 17.05
N PRO A 574 -32.28 -5.95 17.09
CA PRO A 574 -33.10 -7.09 16.64
C PRO A 574 -32.90 -7.45 15.16
N THR A 575 -32.33 -6.54 14.36
CA THR A 575 -31.98 -6.75 12.95
C THR A 575 -30.62 -7.43 12.72
N GLY A 576 -29.81 -7.56 13.76
CA GLY A 576 -28.48 -8.18 13.69
C GLY A 576 -28.55 -9.70 13.56
N ASN A 577 -27.80 -10.26 12.62
CA ASN A 577 -27.78 -11.71 12.36
C ASN A 577 -26.64 -12.49 13.07
N GLY A 578 -25.80 -11.80 13.84
CA GLY A 578 -24.76 -12.39 14.68
C GLY A 578 -23.57 -13.01 13.95
N LEU A 579 -23.37 -12.72 12.66
CA LEU A 579 -22.23 -13.23 11.91
C LEU A 579 -20.87 -12.77 12.49
N LEU A 580 -20.78 -11.54 13.02
CA LEU A 580 -19.56 -11.00 13.64
C LEU A 580 -19.09 -11.81 14.86
N THR A 581 -19.97 -12.61 15.47
CA THR A 581 -19.62 -13.46 16.61
C THR A 581 -19.22 -14.88 16.18
N LYS A 582 -19.03 -15.14 14.88
CA LYS A 582 -18.75 -16.46 14.32
C LYS A 582 -17.39 -16.47 13.64
N SER A 583 -16.77 -17.66 13.59
CA SER A 583 -15.57 -17.91 12.80
C SER A 583 -15.93 -18.66 11.52
N LEU A 584 -15.51 -18.12 10.38
CA LEU A 584 -15.70 -18.70 9.06
C LEU A 584 -14.39 -19.33 8.56
N PRO A 585 -14.38 -20.61 8.15
CA PRO A 585 -13.18 -21.32 7.71
C PRO A 585 -12.83 -21.07 6.24
N PHE A 586 -13.24 -19.92 5.70
CA PHE A 586 -12.95 -19.47 4.33
C PHE A 586 -12.98 -17.93 4.31
N PRO A 587 -12.33 -17.30 3.31
CA PRO A 587 -12.29 -15.85 3.20
C PRO A 587 -13.63 -15.27 2.74
N VAL A 588 -13.96 -14.07 3.24
CA VAL A 588 -15.11 -13.29 2.80
C VAL A 588 -14.61 -11.91 2.39
N VAL A 589 -14.96 -11.50 1.18
CA VAL A 589 -14.59 -10.20 0.62
C VAL A 589 -15.85 -9.45 0.25
N MET A 590 -16.02 -8.28 0.85
CA MET A 590 -17.09 -7.34 0.57
C MET A 590 -16.70 -6.51 -0.65
N LEU A 591 -17.33 -6.76 -1.78
CA LEU A 591 -17.14 -5.98 -2.99
C LEU A 591 -17.66 -4.55 -2.79
N GLU A 592 -16.96 -3.60 -3.39
CA GLU A 592 -17.18 -2.17 -3.20
C GLU A 592 -18.61 -1.73 -3.51
N ASN A 593 -19.20 -2.19 -4.61
CA ASN A 593 -20.51 -1.75 -5.05
C ASN A 593 -21.26 -2.85 -5.82
N THR A 594 -22.54 -2.61 -6.08
CA THR A 594 -23.42 -3.52 -6.82
C THR A 594 -22.90 -3.80 -8.23
N THR A 595 -22.31 -2.82 -8.92
CA THR A 595 -21.78 -2.98 -10.29
C THR A 595 -20.64 -4.00 -10.34
N THR A 596 -19.70 -3.93 -9.39
CA THR A 596 -18.62 -4.91 -9.24
C THR A 596 -19.21 -6.30 -8.94
N GLY A 597 -20.18 -6.38 -8.02
CA GLY A 597 -20.91 -7.61 -7.71
C GLY A 597 -21.59 -8.25 -8.92
N GLU A 598 -22.24 -7.46 -9.78
CA GLU A 598 -22.85 -7.92 -11.01
C GLU A 598 -21.84 -8.46 -12.03
N GLU A 599 -20.62 -7.92 -12.08
CA GLU A 599 -19.56 -8.42 -12.96
C GLU A 599 -19.07 -9.80 -12.52
N PHE A 600 -18.81 -9.98 -11.22
CA PHE A 600 -18.47 -11.30 -10.65
C PHE A 600 -19.62 -12.30 -10.85
N THR A 601 -20.87 -11.84 -10.68
CA THR A 601 -22.06 -12.68 -10.89
C THR A 601 -22.14 -13.15 -12.35
N LYS A 602 -21.89 -12.28 -13.33
CA LYS A 602 -21.86 -12.65 -14.76
C LYS A 602 -20.82 -13.74 -15.06
N ARG A 603 -19.62 -13.66 -14.47
CA ARG A 603 -18.58 -14.70 -14.61
C ARG A 603 -19.01 -16.03 -13.99
N ALA A 604 -19.64 -15.97 -12.82
CA ALA A 604 -20.16 -17.15 -12.13
C ALA A 604 -21.30 -17.83 -12.90
N GLU A 605 -22.22 -17.05 -13.49
CA GLU A 605 -23.30 -17.59 -14.34
C GLU A 605 -22.78 -18.31 -15.59
N MET A 606 -21.63 -17.90 -16.14
CA MET A 606 -21.02 -18.59 -17.28
C MET A 606 -20.61 -20.03 -16.91
N ASN A 607 -20.20 -20.26 -15.66
CA ASN A 607 -19.87 -21.61 -15.18
C ASN A 607 -21.10 -22.53 -15.15
N ILE A 608 -22.29 -22.00 -14.85
CA ILE A 608 -23.54 -22.78 -14.87
C ILE A 608 -24.05 -22.99 -16.30
N LYS A 609 -23.95 -21.96 -17.16
CA LYS A 609 -24.55 -22.00 -18.51
C LYS A 609 -23.75 -22.84 -19.52
N SER A 610 -22.47 -23.13 -19.28
CA SER A 610 -21.60 -23.74 -20.29
C SER A 610 -20.75 -24.91 -19.77
N GLY A 611 -20.89 -26.08 -20.41
CA GLY A 611 -19.98 -27.24 -20.22
C GLY A 611 -18.80 -27.25 -21.19
N VAL A 612 -18.68 -26.23 -22.06
CA VAL A 612 -17.61 -26.10 -23.07
C VAL A 612 -17.13 -24.64 -23.06
N GLY A 613 -15.97 -24.40 -22.45
CA GLY A 613 -15.39 -23.06 -22.24
C GLY A 613 -14.40 -23.06 -21.07
N ALA A 614 -13.73 -21.93 -20.82
CA ALA A 614 -12.89 -21.77 -19.63
C ALA A 614 -13.77 -21.62 -18.39
N THR A 615 -13.44 -22.33 -17.31
CA THR A 615 -14.15 -22.24 -16.03
C THR A 615 -13.62 -21.05 -15.24
N TYR A 616 -14.46 -20.12 -14.83
CA TYR A 616 -14.03 -19.00 -13.99
C TYR A 616 -13.79 -19.46 -12.55
N LYS A 617 -12.59 -19.20 -12.05
CA LYS A 617 -12.18 -19.40 -10.66
C LYS A 617 -11.86 -18.07 -10.00
N ALA A 618 -11.80 -18.08 -8.67
CA ALA A 618 -11.21 -17.00 -7.89
C ALA A 618 -9.98 -17.50 -7.15
N PHE A 619 -8.96 -16.66 -7.10
CA PHE A 619 -7.84 -16.76 -6.18
C PHE A 619 -8.15 -15.90 -4.96
N MET A 620 -7.94 -16.42 -3.75
CA MET A 620 -8.12 -15.69 -2.49
C MET A 620 -6.97 -16.00 -1.53
N ASN A 621 -6.23 -14.97 -1.11
CA ASN A 621 -5.14 -15.05 -0.13
C ASN A 621 -5.48 -14.19 1.09
N TYR A 622 -5.91 -14.83 2.18
CA TYR A 622 -6.31 -14.17 3.43
C TYR A 622 -6.01 -15.09 4.63
N TYR A 623 -4.76 -15.53 4.74
CA TYR A 623 -4.36 -16.44 5.82
C TYR A 623 -4.13 -15.66 7.12
N PHE A 624 -5.02 -15.87 8.09
CA PHE A 624 -5.00 -15.20 9.40
C PHE A 624 -4.81 -16.21 10.55
N GLY A 625 -3.90 -17.17 10.34
CA GLY A 625 -3.51 -18.16 11.34
C GLY A 625 -4.38 -19.43 11.42
N PRO A 626 -3.92 -20.45 12.17
CA PRO A 626 -4.51 -21.79 12.19
C PRO A 626 -5.81 -21.85 12.98
N GLU A 627 -6.61 -22.89 12.77
CA GLU A 627 -7.97 -23.03 13.31
C GLU A 627 -8.05 -22.88 14.83
N ASP A 628 -7.14 -23.49 15.58
CA ASP A 628 -7.17 -23.55 17.04
C ASP A 628 -6.56 -22.33 17.73
N MET A 629 -6.21 -21.28 16.97
CA MET A 629 -5.60 -20.05 17.49
C MET A 629 -6.62 -19.21 18.28
N ASN A 630 -6.16 -18.66 19.40
CA ASN A 630 -6.90 -17.70 20.23
C ASN A 630 -5.91 -16.64 20.77
N SER A 631 -6.40 -15.62 21.48
CA SER A 631 -5.52 -14.52 21.91
C SER A 631 -4.42 -14.98 22.85
N LEU A 632 -4.71 -15.94 23.74
CA LEU A 632 -3.74 -16.50 24.70
C LEU A 632 -2.59 -17.24 24.00
N LYS A 633 -2.89 -18.09 23.02
CA LYS A 633 -1.89 -18.83 22.24
C LYS A 633 -1.08 -17.88 21.36
N CYS A 634 -1.76 -16.90 20.78
CA CYS A 634 -1.14 -15.97 19.86
C CYS A 634 -0.17 -15.01 20.54
N LEU A 635 -0.54 -14.44 21.70
CA LEU A 635 0.32 -13.58 22.50
C LEU A 635 1.49 -14.34 23.16
N ASN A 636 1.30 -15.62 23.51
CA ASN A 636 2.35 -16.45 24.08
C ASN A 636 3.16 -17.24 23.04
N PHE A 637 3.01 -16.93 21.74
CA PHE A 637 3.70 -17.68 20.69
C PHE A 637 5.23 -17.55 20.84
N THR A 638 5.93 -18.68 20.75
CA THR A 638 7.41 -18.73 20.76
C THR A 638 7.91 -19.26 19.43
N ASN A 639 9.02 -18.69 18.96
CA ASN A 639 9.66 -19.17 17.74
C ASN A 639 10.43 -20.48 17.99
N ILE A 640 11.00 -21.05 16.91
CA ILE A 640 11.75 -22.32 16.97
C ILE A 640 12.99 -22.29 17.88
N TYR A 641 13.46 -21.10 18.26
CA TYR A 641 14.58 -20.90 19.17
C TYR A 641 14.13 -20.72 20.64
N GLY A 642 12.83 -20.79 20.92
CA GLY A 642 12.26 -20.60 22.25
C GLY A 642 12.10 -19.14 22.67
N ASN A 643 12.36 -18.18 21.76
CA ASN A 643 12.18 -16.76 22.05
C ASN A 643 10.72 -16.34 21.83
N PRO A 644 10.15 -15.46 22.69
CA PRO A 644 8.83 -14.87 22.45
C PRO A 644 8.76 -14.19 21.08
N SER A 645 7.72 -14.53 20.31
CA SER A 645 7.45 -13.93 19.00
C SER A 645 5.94 -13.96 18.73
N PRO A 646 5.15 -13.12 19.42
CA PRO A 646 3.71 -13.05 19.18
C PRO A 646 3.39 -12.87 17.71
N LYS A 647 2.24 -13.40 17.29
CA LYS A 647 1.74 -13.33 15.91
C LYS A 647 0.46 -12.51 15.80
N CYS A 648 0.23 -11.64 16.77
CA CYS A 648 -0.90 -10.73 16.87
C CYS A 648 -0.56 -9.59 17.82
N ASP A 649 -1.31 -8.51 17.66
CA ASP A 649 -1.19 -7.30 18.43
C ASP A 649 -2.54 -6.99 19.13
N PRO A 650 -2.54 -6.47 20.37
CA PRO A 650 -3.79 -6.11 21.05
C PRO A 650 -4.57 -5.04 20.31
N ILE A 651 -5.89 -5.21 20.20
CA ILE A 651 -6.78 -4.16 19.69
C ILE A 651 -6.87 -3.04 20.73
N GLY A 652 -6.74 -1.80 20.28
CA GLY A 652 -6.71 -0.66 21.18
C GLY A 652 -6.38 0.67 20.49
N GLY A 653 -5.99 1.64 21.30
CA GLY A 653 -5.64 2.98 20.83
C GLY A 653 -5.49 3.98 21.96
N GLN A 654 -5.83 5.24 21.69
CA GLN A 654 -5.79 6.33 22.67
C GLN A 654 -7.18 6.90 22.91
N SER A 655 -7.73 6.67 24.10
CA SER A 655 -8.88 7.42 24.60
C SER A 655 -8.45 8.87 24.89
N SER A 656 -9.41 9.80 24.84
CA SER A 656 -9.16 11.22 25.09
C SER A 656 -10.10 11.73 26.15
N TRP A 657 -9.59 12.45 27.14
CA TRP A 657 -10.41 13.02 28.20
C TRP A 657 -9.94 14.41 28.59
N ALA A 658 -10.83 15.23 29.13
CA ALA A 658 -10.53 16.58 29.54
C ALA A 658 -11.35 17.02 30.76
N MET A 659 -10.86 18.03 31.49
CA MET A 659 -11.50 18.52 32.70
C MET A 659 -11.65 20.05 32.72
N ARG A 660 -12.72 20.51 33.39
CA ARG A 660 -13.06 21.93 33.53
C ARG A 660 -13.84 22.22 34.81
N GLY A 661 -13.98 23.50 35.14
CA GLY A 661 -14.78 23.99 36.26
C GLY A 661 -13.93 24.06 37.53
N LYS A 662 -14.54 23.70 38.67
CA LYS A 662 -13.84 23.73 39.96
C LYS A 662 -12.98 22.46 40.14
N LEU A 663 -11.72 22.53 39.72
CA LEU A 663 -10.81 21.38 39.67
C LEU A 663 -10.46 20.76 41.05
N ASP A 664 -10.61 21.50 42.14
CA ASP A 664 -10.41 21.05 43.52
C ASP A 664 -11.70 20.54 44.18
N SER A 665 -12.81 20.46 43.45
CA SER A 665 -14.08 19.95 43.97
C SER A 665 -14.02 18.44 44.26
N GLU A 666 -14.72 18.05 45.33
CA GLU A 666 -14.92 16.65 45.75
C GLU A 666 -16.08 15.97 45.02
N GLU A 667 -16.76 16.70 44.12
CA GLU A 667 -17.84 16.19 43.28
C GLU A 667 -17.51 16.35 41.80
N ILE A 668 -17.76 15.30 41.03
CA ILE A 668 -17.47 15.19 39.60
C ILE A 668 -18.76 14.91 38.83
N VAL A 669 -18.98 15.69 37.77
CA VAL A 669 -19.97 15.41 36.71
C VAL A 669 -19.22 14.91 35.49
N LEU A 670 -19.48 13.67 35.08
CA LEU A 670 -18.79 13.00 33.99
C LEU A 670 -19.71 12.87 32.78
N ALA A 671 -19.27 13.38 31.63
CA ALA A 671 -19.90 13.14 30.33
C ALA A 671 -19.00 12.25 29.49
N MET A 672 -19.56 11.25 28.80
CA MET A 672 -18.77 10.27 28.04
C MET A 672 -19.43 9.83 26.74
N ALA A 673 -18.61 9.33 25.80
CA ALA A 673 -19.05 8.68 24.57
C ALA A 673 -18.01 7.64 24.12
N GLY A 674 -18.46 6.61 23.41
CA GLY A 674 -17.57 5.76 22.62
C GLY A 674 -17.20 6.46 21.31
N MET A 675 -16.03 6.16 20.75
CA MET A 675 -15.58 6.79 19.50
C MET A 675 -15.36 5.79 18.35
N ASP A 676 -15.41 4.49 18.60
CA ASP A 676 -15.19 3.43 17.63
C ASP A 676 -16.46 2.76 17.10
N SER A 677 -16.29 2.06 15.98
CA SER A 677 -17.30 1.16 15.42
C SER A 677 -16.68 -0.18 15.01
N ALA A 678 -17.55 -1.14 14.68
CA ALA A 678 -17.15 -2.39 14.06
C ALA A 678 -17.94 -2.61 12.76
N ALA A 679 -17.43 -3.48 11.90
CA ALA A 679 -18.13 -3.98 10.73
C ALA A 679 -17.49 -5.31 10.29
N LEU A 680 -18.14 -6.01 9.35
CA LEU A 680 -17.59 -7.25 8.78
C LEU A 680 -16.24 -7.02 8.10
N SER A 681 -16.03 -5.84 7.50
CA SER A 681 -14.74 -5.41 7.01
C SER A 681 -14.25 -4.17 7.76
N HIS A 682 -13.00 -4.20 8.20
CA HIS A 682 -12.36 -3.11 8.93
C HIS A 682 -12.18 -1.85 8.07
N VAL A 683 -12.06 -1.99 6.75
CA VAL A 683 -11.94 -0.85 5.81
C VAL A 683 -13.30 -0.19 5.55
N LEU A 684 -14.40 -0.95 5.70
CA LEU A 684 -15.78 -0.49 5.46
C LEU A 684 -16.55 -0.35 6.78
N SER A 685 -15.94 0.33 7.76
CA SER A 685 -16.53 0.61 9.08
C SER A 685 -16.71 2.12 9.31
N PRO A 686 -17.61 2.80 8.56
CA PRO A 686 -17.79 4.25 8.65
C PRO A 686 -18.33 4.71 10.01
N GLY A 687 -19.20 3.92 10.64
CA GLY A 687 -19.65 4.14 12.02
C GLY A 687 -20.29 5.51 12.29
N ALA A 688 -20.98 6.10 11.32
CA ALA A 688 -21.46 7.48 11.41
C ALA A 688 -22.43 7.68 12.59
N ASN A 689 -23.42 6.80 12.77
CA ASN A 689 -24.29 6.86 13.95
C ASN A 689 -23.66 6.13 15.14
N THR A 690 -23.07 4.96 14.91
CA THR A 690 -22.60 4.05 15.98
C THR A 690 -21.41 4.57 16.77
N GLY A 691 -20.50 5.31 16.12
CA GLY A 691 -19.32 5.91 16.76
C GLY A 691 -19.33 7.44 16.69
N ALA A 692 -19.54 8.03 15.50
CA ALA A 692 -19.34 9.47 15.33
C ALA A 692 -20.43 10.32 16.00
N SER A 693 -21.72 9.96 15.91
CA SER A 693 -22.81 10.82 16.39
C SER A 693 -22.71 11.14 17.89
N GLY A 694 -22.43 10.14 18.73
CA GLY A 694 -22.25 10.30 20.16
C GLY A 694 -20.99 11.10 20.51
N LEU A 695 -19.87 10.81 19.82
CA LEU A 695 -18.63 11.58 19.98
C LEU A 695 -18.84 13.05 19.62
N VAL A 696 -19.42 13.35 18.46
CA VAL A 696 -19.63 14.73 18.01
C VAL A 696 -20.58 15.46 18.97
N ALA A 697 -21.62 14.80 19.48
CA ALA A 697 -22.48 15.38 20.49
C ALA A 697 -21.72 15.72 21.78
N LEU A 698 -20.84 14.83 22.26
CA LEU A 698 -19.96 15.08 23.41
C LEU A 698 -19.02 16.27 23.18
N LEU A 699 -18.32 16.29 22.05
CA LEU A 699 -17.35 17.32 21.70
C LEU A 699 -18.01 18.69 21.55
N THR A 700 -19.12 18.76 20.82
CA THR A 700 -19.83 20.03 20.58
C THR A 700 -20.57 20.52 21.83
N ALA A 701 -21.02 19.62 22.72
CA ALA A 701 -21.51 19.98 24.05
C ALA A 701 -20.38 20.63 24.89
N ALA A 702 -19.19 20.04 24.92
CA ALA A 702 -18.02 20.62 25.57
C ALA A 702 -17.67 21.99 25.00
N HIS A 703 -17.74 22.15 23.67
CA HIS A 703 -17.50 23.41 22.97
C HIS A 703 -18.53 24.50 23.34
N ALA A 704 -19.81 24.14 23.46
CA ALA A 704 -20.88 25.08 23.80
C ALA A 704 -20.69 25.74 25.18
N LEU A 705 -19.96 25.08 26.10
CA LEU A 705 -19.65 25.62 27.43
C LEU A 705 -18.57 26.72 27.43
N LYS A 706 -17.88 26.99 26.31
CA LYS A 706 -16.86 28.06 26.22
C LYS A 706 -17.41 29.46 26.55
N GLY A 707 -18.71 29.67 26.41
CA GLY A 707 -19.39 30.93 26.77
C GLY A 707 -19.45 31.23 28.27
N LEU A 708 -19.06 30.29 29.14
CA LEU A 708 -19.10 30.40 30.59
C LEU A 708 -17.69 30.42 31.20
N PRO A 709 -17.41 31.25 32.22
CA PRO A 709 -16.15 31.17 32.95
C PRO A 709 -16.13 29.94 33.88
N ASP A 710 -14.96 29.45 34.26
CA ASP A 710 -14.84 28.28 35.15
C ASP A 710 -15.41 28.55 36.56
N SER A 711 -15.46 29.83 36.97
CA SER A 711 -16.11 30.25 38.22
C SER A 711 -17.64 30.08 38.23
N ALA A 712 -18.26 29.73 37.10
CA ALA A 712 -19.68 29.39 37.03
C ALA A 712 -20.00 27.95 37.46
N PHE A 713 -18.97 27.10 37.58
CA PHE A 713 -19.10 25.70 37.96
C PHE A 713 -18.69 25.52 39.43
N ASP A 714 -19.53 24.87 40.21
CA ASP A 714 -19.24 24.52 41.62
C ASP A 714 -18.59 23.13 41.73
N LYS A 715 -18.71 22.32 40.68
CA LYS A 715 -18.18 20.95 40.58
C LYS A 715 -17.12 20.85 39.48
N LYS A 716 -16.35 19.77 39.54
CA LYS A 716 -15.45 19.38 38.45
C LYS A 716 -16.27 18.72 37.35
N VAL A 717 -16.07 19.13 36.10
CA VAL A 717 -16.69 18.52 34.93
C VAL A 717 -15.61 17.77 34.16
N VAL A 718 -15.90 16.53 33.78
CA VAL A 718 -15.00 15.69 32.97
C VAL A 718 -15.72 15.27 31.69
N PHE A 719 -15.05 15.42 30.56
CA PHE A 719 -15.50 14.90 29.26
C PHE A 719 -14.56 13.77 28.85
N ALA A 720 -15.07 12.60 28.48
CA ALA A 720 -14.26 11.44 28.12
C ALA A 720 -14.78 10.73 26.85
N ALA A 721 -13.95 10.70 25.81
CA ALA A 721 -14.14 9.93 24.59
C ALA A 721 -13.30 8.64 24.70
N PHE A 722 -13.97 7.49 24.78
CA PHE A 722 -13.33 6.19 24.97
C PHE A 722 -13.18 5.44 23.65
N GLN A 723 -11.95 5.00 23.39
CA GLN A 723 -11.55 4.24 22.20
C GLN A 723 -11.67 2.73 22.43
N ALA A 724 -11.94 1.97 21.36
CA ALA A 724 -12.04 0.51 21.37
C ALA A 724 -13.11 -0.05 22.33
N GLU A 725 -14.24 0.63 22.46
CA GLU A 725 -15.35 0.21 23.30
C GLU A 725 -16.07 -1.02 22.74
N LYS A 726 -16.10 -1.22 21.42
CA LYS A 726 -16.71 -2.39 20.76
C LYS A 726 -15.93 -3.70 20.99
N PHE A 727 -14.72 -3.63 21.55
CA PHE A 727 -13.83 -4.77 21.77
C PHE A 727 -13.58 -4.98 23.26
N GLY A 728 -14.64 -5.26 24.03
CA GLY A 728 -14.58 -5.53 25.46
C GLY A 728 -14.44 -4.29 26.33
N PHE A 729 -14.98 -3.14 25.90
CA PHE A 729 -14.99 -1.86 26.62
C PHE A 729 -13.59 -1.45 27.10
N VAL A 730 -12.55 -1.73 26.31
CA VAL A 730 -11.17 -1.68 26.82
C VAL A 730 -10.70 -0.26 27.09
N GLY A 731 -11.23 0.76 26.42
CA GLY A 731 -10.92 2.15 26.73
C GLY A 731 -11.39 2.56 28.13
N SER A 732 -12.69 2.44 28.36
CA SER A 732 -13.32 2.81 29.64
C SER A 732 -12.88 1.91 30.80
N ARG A 733 -12.70 0.61 30.56
CA ARG A 733 -12.20 -0.33 31.58
C ARG A 733 -10.74 -0.09 31.93
N LYS A 734 -9.87 0.21 30.96
CA LYS A 734 -8.46 0.53 31.25
C LYS A 734 -8.35 1.80 32.07
N PHE A 735 -9.11 2.83 31.70
CA PHE A 735 -9.19 4.07 32.45
C PHE A 735 -9.59 3.83 33.91
N LEU A 736 -10.70 3.10 34.15
CA LEU A 736 -11.15 2.79 35.50
C LEU A 736 -10.19 1.89 36.27
N SER A 737 -9.59 0.89 35.62
CA SER A 737 -8.58 0.03 36.24
C SER A 737 -7.41 0.85 36.77
N ASP A 738 -6.92 1.82 35.98
CA ASP A 738 -5.83 2.68 36.39
C ASP A 738 -6.26 3.66 37.49
N VAL A 739 -7.43 4.31 37.37
CA VAL A 739 -8.00 5.16 38.43
C VAL A 739 -8.07 4.40 39.75
N GLN A 740 -8.69 3.22 39.77
CA GLN A 740 -8.84 2.39 40.97
C GLN A 740 -7.48 1.96 41.55
N LYS A 741 -6.51 1.66 40.68
CA LYS A 741 -5.14 1.31 41.13
C LYS A 741 -4.49 2.49 41.85
N PHE A 742 -4.57 3.70 41.29
CA PHE A 742 -4.03 4.91 41.91
C PHE A 742 -4.80 5.33 43.17
N THR A 743 -6.12 5.14 43.23
CA THR A 743 -6.91 5.39 44.45
C THR A 743 -6.49 4.46 45.59
N LYS A 744 -6.20 3.19 45.30
CA LYS A 744 -5.81 2.19 46.32
C LYS A 744 -4.36 2.33 46.79
N ASP A 745 -3.45 2.67 45.88
CA ASP A 745 -2.02 2.78 46.16
C ASP A 745 -1.39 3.98 45.41
N PRO A 746 -1.60 5.23 45.88
CA PRO A 746 -1.13 6.41 45.18
C PRO A 746 0.40 6.45 45.00
N GLU A 747 1.17 5.93 45.97
CA GLU A 747 2.64 5.96 45.94
C GLU A 747 3.22 4.79 45.12
N GLY A 748 2.62 3.60 45.19
CA GLY A 748 3.12 2.40 44.49
C GLY A 748 2.51 2.16 43.11
N ALA A 749 1.39 2.82 42.76
CA ALA A 749 0.76 2.63 41.45
C ALA A 749 1.66 3.08 40.27
N CYS A 750 2.50 4.09 40.52
CA CYS A 750 3.56 4.54 39.64
C CYS A 750 4.94 4.36 40.30
N ALA A 751 5.65 3.29 39.93
CA ALA A 751 6.94 2.99 40.53
C ALA A 751 8.04 3.99 40.12
N TYR A 752 7.89 4.61 38.95
CA TYR A 752 8.85 5.56 38.38
C TYR A 752 8.11 6.78 37.84
N PRO A 753 7.76 7.73 38.73
CA PRO A 753 7.08 8.96 38.35
C PRO A 753 8.06 9.96 37.74
N VAL A 754 7.61 10.66 36.72
CA VAL A 754 8.30 11.82 36.14
C VAL A 754 7.46 13.06 36.39
N SER A 755 8.08 14.14 36.83
CA SER A 755 7.43 15.42 37.14
C SER A 755 8.20 16.59 36.53
N ASP A 756 7.48 17.66 36.16
CA ASP A 756 8.02 18.88 35.55
C ASP A 756 8.76 18.66 34.21
N SER A 757 8.34 17.63 33.46
CA SER A 757 8.87 17.32 32.14
C SER A 757 8.33 18.26 31.05
N SER A 758 9.13 18.48 30.01
CA SER A 758 8.76 19.14 28.76
C SER A 758 7.86 18.29 27.83
N SER A 759 7.44 17.10 28.26
CA SER A 759 6.59 16.20 27.48
C SER A 759 5.29 16.86 27.00
N PRO A 760 4.96 16.76 25.68
CA PRO A 760 3.68 17.20 25.14
C PRO A 760 2.47 16.51 25.79
N MET A 761 2.67 15.32 26.39
CA MET A 761 1.60 14.53 27.01
C MET A 761 1.16 15.05 28.39
N GLY A 762 2.02 15.78 29.11
CA GLY A 762 1.69 16.37 30.39
C GLY A 762 2.92 16.62 31.26
N LYS A 763 2.77 17.51 32.26
CA LYS A 763 3.83 17.84 33.24
C LYS A 763 4.25 16.65 34.11
N SER A 764 3.39 15.65 34.26
CA SER A 764 3.62 14.49 35.12
C SER A 764 3.03 13.25 34.49
N PHE A 765 3.83 12.18 34.46
CA PHE A 765 3.50 10.92 33.81
C PHE A 765 4.26 9.79 34.51
N CYS A 766 4.00 8.54 34.10
CA CYS A 766 4.66 7.38 34.67
C CYS A 766 5.41 6.59 33.59
N THR A 767 6.60 6.10 33.92
CA THR A 767 7.38 5.25 33.01
C THR A 767 7.31 3.76 33.34
N ASN A 768 6.75 3.41 34.51
CA ASN A 768 6.46 2.04 34.89
C ASN A 768 5.33 1.99 35.94
N PRO A 769 4.10 1.65 35.53
CA PRO A 769 3.68 1.37 34.15
C PRO A 769 3.77 2.63 33.25
N MET A 770 3.89 2.44 31.93
CA MET A 770 3.84 3.55 30.98
C MET A 770 2.44 4.17 30.98
N LEU A 771 2.32 5.44 31.35
CA LEU A 771 1.09 6.21 31.38
C LEU A 771 1.37 7.62 30.86
N SER A 772 0.60 8.09 29.89
CA SER A 772 0.77 9.38 29.19
C SER A 772 0.66 10.58 30.12
N SER A 773 -0.12 10.45 31.18
CA SER A 773 -0.29 11.43 32.24
C SER A 773 -0.72 10.72 33.51
N THR A 774 -0.40 11.29 34.68
CA THR A 774 -0.96 10.84 35.97
C THR A 774 -2.14 11.70 36.44
N GLU A 775 -2.59 12.67 35.65
CA GLU A 775 -3.68 13.59 36.04
C GLU A 775 -5.02 12.85 36.26
N PHE A 776 -5.23 11.70 35.62
CA PHE A 776 -6.43 10.88 35.84
C PHE A 776 -6.53 10.37 37.29
N ALA A 777 -5.42 10.30 38.03
CA ALA A 777 -5.42 9.86 39.43
C ALA A 777 -6.26 10.80 40.33
N ASN A 778 -6.51 12.04 39.89
CA ASN A 778 -7.36 13.02 40.58
C ASN A 778 -8.87 12.83 40.33
N LEU A 779 -9.26 11.74 39.64
CA LEU A 779 -10.63 11.43 39.25
C LEU A 779 -11.16 10.18 39.98
N GLU A 780 -11.02 10.16 41.30
CA GLU A 780 -11.52 9.07 42.15
C GLU A 780 -13.00 8.76 41.85
N LEU A 781 -13.31 7.49 41.58
CA LEU A 781 -14.66 7.07 41.19
C LEU A 781 -15.72 7.41 42.25
N SER A 782 -15.35 7.36 43.54
CA SER A 782 -16.22 7.74 44.67
C SER A 782 -16.66 9.21 44.65
N LYS A 783 -15.97 10.07 43.90
CA LYS A 783 -16.30 11.49 43.74
C LYS A 783 -17.20 11.75 42.54
N VAL A 784 -17.45 10.76 41.69
CA VAL A 784 -18.37 10.88 40.55
C VAL A 784 -19.81 10.86 41.06
N SER A 785 -20.42 12.04 41.08
CA SER A 785 -21.82 12.21 41.51
C SER A 785 -22.79 11.80 40.41
N TYR A 786 -22.48 12.15 39.16
CA TYR A 786 -23.33 11.92 38.00
C TYR A 786 -22.49 11.51 36.78
N ALA A 787 -22.99 10.54 36.01
CA ALA A 787 -22.39 10.11 34.76
C ALA A 787 -23.42 10.12 33.62
N ILE A 788 -23.13 10.83 32.53
CA ILE A 788 -23.99 10.90 31.33
C ILE A 788 -23.21 10.33 30.15
N ALA A 789 -23.69 9.25 29.55
CA ALA A 789 -23.20 8.77 28.26
C ALA A 789 -24.09 9.27 27.12
N VAL A 790 -23.53 9.43 25.93
CA VAL A 790 -24.28 9.73 24.71
C VAL A 790 -23.99 8.67 23.66
N ASP A 791 -25.02 8.12 23.04
CA ASP A 791 -24.90 7.02 22.07
C ASP A 791 -25.96 7.11 20.96
N GLN A 792 -25.53 6.93 19.69
CA GLN A 792 -26.40 6.86 18.50
C GLN A 792 -27.52 7.90 18.45
N VAL A 793 -27.15 9.19 18.50
CA VAL A 793 -28.09 10.32 18.54
C VAL A 793 -28.39 10.92 17.16
N GLY A 794 -27.79 10.37 16.09
CA GLY A 794 -27.96 10.85 14.74
C GLY A 794 -29.10 10.20 13.95
N ILE A 795 -29.72 9.12 14.45
CA ILE A 795 -30.89 8.51 13.82
C ILE A 795 -31.98 8.35 14.87
N LEU A 796 -33.05 9.13 14.75
CA LEU A 796 -34.16 9.13 15.70
C LEU A 796 -35.23 8.08 15.36
N PRO A 797 -36.01 7.62 16.36
CA PRO A 797 -37.18 6.79 16.09
C PRO A 797 -38.25 7.59 15.35
N SER A 798 -39.26 6.92 14.80
CA SER A 798 -40.37 7.60 14.13
C SER A 798 -41.16 8.57 15.02
N SER A 799 -41.03 8.46 16.35
CA SER A 799 -41.58 9.44 17.29
C SER A 799 -40.84 10.78 17.28
N GLY A 800 -39.60 10.82 16.79
CA GLY A 800 -38.70 11.99 16.83
C GLY A 800 -38.13 12.28 18.21
N ASN A 801 -38.28 11.36 19.18
CA ASN A 801 -37.89 11.59 20.56
C ASN A 801 -36.60 10.83 20.93
N PHE A 802 -35.81 11.44 21.81
CA PHE A 802 -34.70 10.82 22.51
C PHE A 802 -35.18 10.04 23.73
N THR A 803 -34.45 8.99 24.06
CA THR A 803 -34.68 8.21 25.27
C THR A 803 -33.50 8.36 26.23
N VAL A 804 -33.81 8.51 27.52
CA VAL A 804 -32.84 8.57 28.61
C VAL A 804 -32.86 7.22 29.32
N HIS A 805 -31.86 6.37 29.06
CA HIS A 805 -31.73 5.05 29.70
C HIS A 805 -30.99 5.20 31.03
N VAL A 806 -31.70 5.01 32.14
CA VAL A 806 -31.19 5.25 33.49
C VAL A 806 -30.64 3.97 34.10
N ASN A 807 -29.56 4.05 34.87
CA ASN A 807 -29.04 2.93 35.65
C ASN A 807 -30.10 2.46 36.66
N PRO A 808 -30.70 1.26 36.48
CA PRO A 808 -31.78 0.78 37.36
C PRO A 808 -31.28 0.33 38.75
N HIS A 809 -29.96 0.34 38.97
CA HIS A 809 -29.34 0.00 40.25
C HIS A 809 -28.92 1.21 41.07
N ALA A 810 -29.04 2.42 40.52
CA ALA A 810 -28.78 3.65 41.27
C ALA A 810 -29.88 3.91 42.30
N ASN A 811 -29.49 4.41 43.48
CA ASN A 811 -30.43 4.66 44.58
C ASN A 811 -31.33 5.89 44.33
N GLU A 812 -30.78 6.95 43.72
CA GLU A 812 -31.45 8.21 43.42
C GLU A 812 -30.95 8.73 42.07
N THR A 813 -31.85 8.97 41.12
CA THR A 813 -31.53 9.46 39.76
C THR A 813 -32.42 10.63 39.34
N SER A 814 -33.32 11.08 40.22
CA SER A 814 -34.29 12.15 39.95
C SER A 814 -33.61 13.43 39.48
N ASP A 815 -32.61 13.92 40.20
CA ASP A 815 -31.84 15.12 39.84
C ASP A 815 -31.17 14.99 38.45
N LEU A 816 -30.65 13.79 38.13
CA LEU A 816 -30.01 13.50 36.85
C LEU A 816 -31.02 13.50 35.70
N VAL A 817 -32.13 12.80 35.87
CA VAL A 817 -33.20 12.71 34.86
C VAL A 817 -33.85 14.07 34.67
N ASP A 818 -34.12 14.80 35.75
CA ASP A 818 -34.71 16.14 35.71
C ASP A 818 -33.79 17.14 35.01
N ALA A 819 -32.47 17.05 35.22
CA ALA A 819 -31.51 17.90 34.52
C ALA A 819 -31.52 17.68 33.00
N ILE A 820 -31.80 16.46 32.54
CA ILE A 820 -31.85 16.11 31.10
C ILE A 820 -33.22 16.43 30.50
N VAL A 821 -34.30 15.89 31.08
CA VAL A 821 -35.65 15.99 30.53
C VAL A 821 -36.21 17.41 30.61
N ASN A 822 -35.86 18.16 31.65
CA ASN A 822 -36.30 19.55 31.83
C ASN A 822 -35.27 20.57 31.33
N ALA A 823 -34.20 20.14 30.65
CA ALA A 823 -33.28 21.07 30.00
C ALA A 823 -34.04 22.01 29.05
N PRO A 824 -33.71 23.31 28.97
CA PRO A 824 -34.41 24.27 28.11
C PRO A 824 -34.60 23.79 26.66
N SER A 825 -33.59 23.13 26.10
CA SER A 825 -33.58 22.65 24.73
C SER A 825 -34.14 21.23 24.55
N ALA A 826 -34.48 20.54 25.65
CA ALA A 826 -35.12 19.22 25.58
C ALA A 826 -36.52 19.31 24.97
N ALA A 827 -37.25 20.40 25.23
CA ALA A 827 -38.53 20.72 24.58
C ALA A 827 -39.55 19.55 24.51
N SER A 828 -39.61 18.71 25.55
CA SER A 828 -40.42 17.47 25.61
C SER A 828 -40.02 16.36 24.62
N ALA A 829 -38.90 16.50 23.90
CA ALA A 829 -38.35 15.48 23.02
C ALA A 829 -37.57 14.40 23.78
N PHE A 830 -37.25 14.60 25.06
CA PHE A 830 -36.51 13.64 25.90
C PHE A 830 -37.45 13.01 26.92
N ALA A 831 -37.41 11.69 27.03
CA ALA A 831 -38.19 10.95 28.01
C ALA A 831 -37.36 9.81 28.62
N GLU A 832 -37.66 9.46 29.88
CA GLU A 832 -37.05 8.31 30.54
C GLU A 832 -37.46 7.00 29.85
N GLY A 833 -36.48 6.13 29.62
CA GLY A 833 -36.68 4.80 29.06
C GLY A 833 -37.33 3.83 30.04
N ASN A 834 -37.98 2.78 29.52
CA ASN A 834 -38.72 1.80 30.30
C ASN A 834 -38.13 0.37 30.23
N THR A 835 -36.96 0.20 29.60
CA THR A 835 -36.29 -1.10 29.39
C THR A 835 -35.81 -1.73 30.70
N GLY A 836 -35.51 -0.91 31.72
CA GLY A 836 -34.91 -1.36 32.97
C GLY A 836 -33.51 -1.96 32.77
N SER A 837 -32.80 -1.55 31.72
CA SER A 837 -31.47 -2.02 31.34
C SER A 837 -30.67 -0.89 30.72
N LEU A 838 -29.35 -0.94 30.81
CA LEU A 838 -28.48 -0.02 30.08
C LEU A 838 -28.01 -0.62 28.74
N PRO A 839 -27.90 0.20 27.68
CA PRO A 839 -27.31 -0.21 26.41
C PRO A 839 -25.78 -0.35 26.49
N PRO A 840 -25.14 -1.07 25.54
CA PRO A 840 -23.70 -1.30 25.51
C PRO A 840 -22.92 -0.01 25.19
N THR A 841 -22.59 0.74 26.24
CA THR A 841 -21.91 2.03 26.20
C THR A 841 -20.79 2.06 27.24
N PRO A 842 -19.87 3.04 27.21
CA PRO A 842 -18.82 3.16 28.22
C PRO A 842 -19.34 3.20 29.67
N LEU A 843 -20.59 3.66 29.87
CA LEU A 843 -21.22 3.71 31.19
C LEU A 843 -21.31 2.33 31.85
N LEU A 844 -21.40 1.24 31.08
CA LEU A 844 -21.42 -0.12 31.62
C LEU A 844 -20.18 -0.42 32.47
N SER A 845 -19.00 0.01 32.03
CA SER A 845 -17.75 -0.15 32.77
C SER A 845 -17.80 0.59 34.12
N PHE A 846 -18.41 1.78 34.13
CA PHE A 846 -18.54 2.62 35.33
C PHE A 846 -19.57 2.08 36.34
N VAL A 847 -20.54 1.28 35.91
CA VAL A 847 -21.56 0.68 36.80
C VAL A 847 -21.32 -0.81 37.09
N ASN A 848 -20.24 -1.39 36.59
CA ASN A 848 -19.90 -2.79 36.83
C ASN A 848 -19.00 -2.95 38.07
N ASP A 849 -19.63 -3.23 39.23
CA ASP A 849 -18.95 -3.45 40.51
C ASP A 849 -18.26 -4.81 40.63
N ALA A 850 -18.46 -5.72 39.68
CA ALA A 850 -17.70 -6.97 39.61
C ALA A 850 -16.25 -6.75 39.13
N GLU A 851 -15.95 -5.59 38.55
CA GLU A 851 -14.62 -5.22 38.06
C GLU A 851 -14.07 -3.95 38.73
N TYR A 852 -14.28 -2.79 38.11
CA TYR A 852 -13.65 -1.51 38.47
C TYR A 852 -14.67 -0.38 38.71
N GLY A 853 -15.95 -0.62 38.41
CA GLY A 853 -17.04 0.35 38.51
C GLY A 853 -17.74 0.36 39.86
N GLN A 854 -18.83 1.12 39.92
CA GLN A 854 -19.70 1.30 41.07
C GLN A 854 -21.16 1.10 40.67
N ARG A 855 -21.78 0.04 41.17
CA ARG A 855 -23.12 -0.41 40.77
C ARG A 855 -24.24 0.60 40.97
N ASP A 856 -24.19 1.37 42.05
CA ASP A 856 -25.22 2.34 42.42
C ASP A 856 -24.93 3.77 41.92
N LEU A 857 -23.93 3.95 41.04
CA LEU A 857 -23.61 5.23 40.43
C LEU A 857 -24.82 5.80 39.67
N ALA A 858 -25.19 7.05 39.95
CA ALA A 858 -26.24 7.76 39.25
C ALA A 858 -25.79 8.06 37.81
N GLY A 859 -26.20 7.18 36.90
CA GLY A 859 -25.79 7.20 35.50
C GLY A 859 -26.97 7.12 34.54
N ALA A 860 -26.86 7.79 33.40
CA ALA A 860 -27.84 7.72 32.33
C ALA A 860 -27.19 7.78 30.94
N VAL A 861 -27.85 7.19 29.95
CA VAL A 861 -27.47 7.27 28.52
C VAL A 861 -28.52 8.10 27.78
N ILE A 862 -28.08 9.17 27.12
CA ILE A 862 -28.87 9.90 26.13
C ILE A 862 -28.76 9.16 24.80
N ALA A 863 -29.87 8.62 24.32
CA ALA A 863 -29.90 7.78 23.13
C ALA A 863 -30.94 8.25 22.11
N GLY A 864 -30.61 8.14 20.82
CA GLY A 864 -31.56 8.28 19.72
C GLY A 864 -32.42 7.03 19.51
N TYR A 865 -32.58 6.17 20.51
CA TYR A 865 -33.32 4.91 20.42
C TYR A 865 -34.01 4.54 21.74
N GLY A 866 -35.16 3.88 21.64
CA GLY A 866 -35.92 3.35 22.78
C GLY A 866 -35.49 1.93 23.13
N ASP A 867 -36.37 0.95 22.96
CA ASP A 867 -36.12 -0.46 23.34
C ASP A 867 -35.09 -1.18 22.44
N SER A 868 -34.87 -0.65 21.24
CA SER A 868 -33.93 -1.18 20.25
C SER A 868 -33.41 -0.04 19.37
N PHE A 869 -32.22 -0.23 18.78
CA PHE A 869 -31.61 0.69 17.83
C PHE A 869 -32.57 1.00 16.68
N THR A 870 -32.60 2.26 16.27
CA THR A 870 -33.50 2.82 15.26
C THR A 870 -33.04 2.53 13.84
N SER A 871 -31.82 2.07 13.70
CA SER A 871 -31.14 1.97 12.42
C SER A 871 -31.60 0.70 11.70
N GLU A 872 -32.20 0.85 10.50
CA GLU A 872 -32.74 -0.25 9.69
C GLU A 872 -31.61 -1.18 9.21
N ALA A 873 -31.10 -2.03 10.11
CA ALA A 873 -29.96 -2.91 9.89
C ALA A 873 -28.65 -2.17 9.50
N THR A 874 -28.39 -0.97 10.03
CA THR A 874 -27.12 -0.26 9.76
C THR A 874 -26.11 -0.31 10.92
N TYR A 875 -26.52 -0.69 12.13
CA TYR A 875 -25.62 -0.77 13.30
C TYR A 875 -24.39 -1.66 13.01
N ASN A 876 -23.19 -1.14 13.28
CA ASN A 876 -21.91 -1.81 13.01
C ASN A 876 -21.84 -2.43 11.60
N SER A 877 -22.16 -1.62 10.58
CA SER A 877 -22.15 -2.05 9.19
C SER A 877 -21.57 -0.98 8.27
N ARG A 878 -21.25 -1.38 7.03
CA ARG A 878 -20.84 -0.46 5.96
C ARG A 878 -21.91 0.57 5.59
N HIS A 879 -23.16 0.32 5.96
CA HIS A 879 -24.31 1.16 5.66
C HIS A 879 -24.52 2.25 6.72
N ASP A 880 -23.71 2.30 7.77
CA ASP A 880 -23.73 3.35 8.79
C ASP A 880 -23.02 4.63 8.29
N GLU A 881 -23.59 5.25 7.25
CA GLU A 881 -23.02 6.38 6.52
C GLU A 881 -23.55 7.73 7.02
N PHE A 882 -22.74 8.79 6.84
CA PHE A 882 -23.10 10.17 7.19
C PHE A 882 -24.43 10.65 6.60
N THR A 883 -24.74 10.21 5.38
CA THR A 883 -25.93 10.62 4.62
C THR A 883 -27.25 10.22 5.29
N LEU A 884 -27.22 9.29 6.25
CA LEU A 884 -28.38 8.85 7.02
C LEU A 884 -28.63 9.68 8.28
N LEU A 885 -27.67 10.52 8.69
CA LEU A 885 -27.76 11.23 9.97
C LEU A 885 -28.65 12.47 9.88
N ASP A 886 -29.46 12.64 10.92
CA ASP A 886 -30.13 13.88 11.27
C ASP A 886 -29.17 14.76 12.08
N VAL A 887 -28.58 15.75 11.41
CA VAL A 887 -27.64 16.71 12.01
C VAL A 887 -28.30 17.53 13.11
N ASP A 888 -29.57 17.90 12.95
CA ASP A 888 -30.32 18.69 13.93
C ASP A 888 -30.56 17.87 15.21
N ALA A 889 -30.80 16.56 15.07
CA ALA A 889 -30.89 15.64 16.21
C ALA A 889 -29.56 15.58 17.00
N VAL A 890 -28.43 15.42 16.32
CA VAL A 890 -27.11 15.43 16.98
C VAL A 890 -26.86 16.77 17.69
N ALA A 891 -27.21 17.89 17.04
CA ALA A 891 -27.07 19.22 17.63
C ALA A 891 -27.99 19.41 18.86
N GLN A 892 -29.21 18.90 18.83
CA GLN A 892 -30.14 18.94 19.96
C GLN A 892 -29.64 18.09 21.13
N ALA A 893 -29.15 16.87 20.86
CA ALA A 893 -28.56 16.02 21.89
C ALA A 893 -27.33 16.68 22.55
N ALA A 894 -26.47 17.31 21.75
CA ALA A 894 -25.32 18.07 22.25
C ALA A 894 -25.75 19.27 23.12
N GLN A 895 -26.76 20.01 22.70
CA GLN A 895 -27.27 21.18 23.42
C GLN A 895 -27.86 20.76 24.78
N VAL A 896 -28.68 19.71 24.79
CA VAL A 896 -29.26 19.16 26.03
C VAL A 896 -28.18 18.59 26.93
N LEU A 897 -27.18 17.88 26.39
CA LEU A 897 -26.04 17.40 27.18
C LEU A 897 -25.31 18.57 27.86
N ALA A 898 -25.00 19.65 27.13
CA ALA A 898 -24.30 20.81 27.68
C ALA A 898 -25.10 21.51 28.78
N GLU A 899 -26.40 21.72 28.56
CA GLU A 899 -27.32 22.29 29.55
C GLU A 899 -27.44 21.42 30.81
N SER A 900 -27.55 20.11 30.63
CA SER A 900 -27.65 19.12 31.73
C SER A 900 -26.38 19.08 32.55
N VAL A 901 -25.22 18.97 31.89
CA VAL A 901 -23.91 18.96 32.54
C VAL A 901 -23.69 20.25 33.34
N PHE A 902 -24.02 21.40 32.77
CA PHE A 902 -23.90 22.67 33.49
C PHE A 902 -24.86 22.75 34.69
N THR A 903 -26.10 22.30 34.52
CA THR A 903 -27.11 22.29 35.60
C THR A 903 -26.68 21.41 36.77
N LEU A 904 -26.12 20.23 36.49
CA LEU A 904 -25.62 19.32 37.53
C LEU A 904 -24.32 19.83 38.19
N ALA A 905 -23.51 20.58 37.45
CA ALA A 905 -22.24 21.12 37.91
C ALA A 905 -22.35 22.48 38.63
N SER A 906 -23.53 23.10 38.63
CA SER A 906 -23.78 24.42 39.22
C SER A 906 -24.92 24.36 40.24
N SER A 907 -24.70 24.91 41.43
CA SER A 907 -25.68 24.91 42.52
C SER A 907 -26.86 25.86 42.25
N ASN A 908 -26.72 26.80 41.30
CA ASN A 908 -27.75 27.76 40.96
C ASN A 908 -27.62 28.24 39.50
N ALA A 909 -27.78 27.31 38.56
CA ALA A 909 -27.76 27.62 37.13
C ALA A 909 -28.88 28.61 36.76
N THR A 910 -28.51 29.83 36.39
CA THR A 910 -29.50 30.85 35.98
C THR A 910 -29.91 30.68 34.52
N THR A 911 -31.14 31.05 34.17
CA THR A 911 -31.61 31.09 32.77
C THR A 911 -30.70 31.93 31.87
N ALA A 912 -30.11 33.01 32.40
CA ALA A 912 -29.17 33.85 31.66
C ALA A 912 -27.85 33.14 31.34
N GLN A 913 -27.37 32.24 32.20
CA GLN A 913 -26.20 31.39 31.93
C GLN A 913 -26.53 30.28 30.95
N LEU A 914 -27.67 29.59 31.12
CA LEU A 914 -28.14 28.56 30.20
C LEU A 914 -28.29 29.11 28.77
N ASN A 915 -28.84 30.32 28.61
CA ASN A 915 -28.96 30.99 27.31
C ASN A 915 -27.62 31.32 26.61
N LYS A 916 -26.49 31.27 27.33
CA LYS A 916 -25.14 31.44 26.74
C LYS A 916 -24.59 30.13 26.16
N ILE A 917 -25.10 28.98 26.60
CA ILE A 917 -24.73 27.67 26.07
C ILE A 917 -25.42 27.53 24.72
N LYS A 918 -24.63 27.47 23.66
CA LYS A 918 -25.15 27.33 22.29
C LYS A 918 -24.25 26.40 21.49
N VAL A 919 -24.84 25.33 20.98
CA VAL A 919 -24.24 24.44 19.99
C VAL A 919 -24.39 25.06 18.61
N ASP A 920 -23.31 25.03 17.84
CA ASP A 920 -23.30 25.45 16.44
C ASP A 920 -23.59 24.25 15.53
N THR A 921 -24.78 24.23 14.92
CA THR A 921 -25.19 23.15 14.01
C THR A 921 -24.27 23.02 12.80
N SER A 922 -23.68 24.11 12.29
CA SER A 922 -22.74 24.04 11.17
C SER A 922 -21.43 23.34 11.56
N LEU A 923 -20.99 23.54 12.80
CA LEU A 923 -19.86 22.82 13.36
C LEU A 923 -20.18 21.32 13.54
N VAL A 924 -21.41 20.99 13.99
CA VAL A 924 -21.88 19.60 14.10
C VAL A 924 -21.85 18.92 12.74
N GLU A 925 -22.45 19.53 11.71
CA GLU A 925 -22.47 19.00 10.34
C GLU A 925 -21.06 18.74 9.79
N THR A 926 -20.20 19.76 9.90
CA THR A 926 -18.81 19.68 9.40
C THR A 926 -18.04 18.59 10.13
N MET A 927 -18.20 18.49 11.45
CA MET A 927 -17.49 17.51 12.26
C MET A 927 -17.97 16.08 11.99
N LEU A 928 -19.27 15.86 11.86
CA LEU A 928 -19.83 14.56 11.51
C LEU A 928 -19.30 14.08 10.16
N SER A 929 -19.32 14.95 9.14
CA SER A 929 -18.77 14.62 7.82
C SER A 929 -17.28 14.28 7.92
N CYS A 930 -16.47 15.15 8.53
CA CYS A 930 -15.03 14.89 8.68
C CYS A 930 -14.72 13.55 9.37
N VAL A 931 -15.32 13.31 10.54
CA VAL A 931 -15.04 12.10 11.35
C VAL A 931 -15.45 10.82 10.61
N SER A 932 -16.56 10.85 9.87
CA SER A 932 -17.10 9.65 9.22
C SER A 932 -16.64 9.44 7.78
N THR A 933 -16.11 10.47 7.10
CA THR A 933 -15.75 10.36 5.67
C THR A 933 -14.29 10.70 5.34
N ASP A 934 -13.69 11.71 5.99
CA ASP A 934 -12.35 12.19 5.63
C ASP A 934 -11.62 12.87 6.81
N TRP A 935 -10.65 12.16 7.38
CA TRP A 935 -9.84 12.68 8.49
C TRP A 935 -8.80 13.72 8.09
N SER A 936 -8.63 13.99 6.79
CA SER A 936 -7.75 15.04 6.28
C SER A 936 -8.46 16.39 6.09
N CYS A 937 -9.76 16.48 6.43
CA CYS A 937 -10.55 17.69 6.27
C CYS A 937 -9.98 18.90 7.04
N ASP A 938 -10.39 20.12 6.63
CA ASP A 938 -9.93 21.38 7.22
C ASP A 938 -10.20 21.47 8.72
N LEU A 939 -11.37 21.05 9.20
CA LEU A 939 -11.72 21.12 10.64
C LEU A 939 -10.75 20.28 11.47
N MET A 940 -10.53 19.02 11.08
CA MET A 940 -9.65 18.11 11.82
C MET A 940 -8.20 18.59 11.77
N THR A 941 -7.73 19.01 10.59
CA THR A 941 -6.38 19.53 10.38
C THR A 941 -6.14 20.81 11.19
N ASN A 942 -7.08 21.76 11.18
CA ASN A 942 -6.93 23.04 11.88
C ASN A 942 -6.83 22.90 13.39
N TYR A 943 -7.61 21.99 13.99
CA TYR A 943 -7.57 21.76 15.43
C TYR A 943 -6.33 20.96 15.87
N SER A 944 -5.94 19.96 15.09
CA SER A 944 -4.81 19.08 15.40
C SER A 944 -3.44 19.67 15.10
N GLN A 945 -3.32 20.63 14.17
CA GLN A 945 -2.03 21.13 13.69
C GLN A 945 -1.07 21.56 14.81
N PHE A 946 -1.55 22.24 15.85
CA PHE A 946 -0.69 22.73 16.93
C PHE A 946 -0.07 21.60 17.74
N MET A 947 -0.84 20.53 17.97
CA MET A 947 -0.35 19.31 18.61
C MET A 947 0.60 18.56 17.69
N VAL A 948 0.24 18.40 16.42
CA VAL A 948 1.07 17.69 15.44
C VAL A 948 2.41 18.38 15.27
N THR A 949 2.45 19.71 15.10
CA THR A 949 3.69 20.49 15.04
C THR A 949 4.50 20.36 16.34
N THR A 950 3.83 20.40 17.50
CA THR A 950 4.48 20.18 18.81
C THR A 950 5.17 18.81 18.86
N LEU A 951 4.51 17.75 18.37
CA LEU A 951 5.02 16.38 18.37
C LEU A 951 6.15 16.17 17.36
N ILE A 952 6.04 16.74 16.16
CA ILE A 952 7.09 16.68 15.13
C ILE A 952 8.39 17.26 15.68
N ASP A 953 8.33 18.45 16.28
CA ASP A 953 9.49 19.10 16.90
C ASP A 953 10.01 18.30 18.10
N TYR A 954 9.12 17.91 19.02
CA TYR A 954 9.49 17.18 20.25
C TYR A 954 10.16 15.83 19.97
N LEU A 955 9.66 15.08 18.98
CA LEU A 955 10.17 13.76 18.61
C LEU A 955 11.25 13.82 17.53
N SER A 956 11.64 15.02 17.09
CA SER A 956 12.60 15.21 15.99
C SER A 956 12.21 14.45 14.70
N LEU A 957 10.92 14.43 14.38
CA LEU A 957 10.40 13.81 13.16
C LEU A 957 10.64 14.72 11.94
N THR A 958 10.53 14.16 10.74
CA THR A 958 10.58 14.96 9.51
C THR A 958 9.40 15.93 9.43
N ASP A 959 9.59 17.12 8.85
CA ASP A 959 8.51 18.10 8.63
C ASP A 959 7.32 17.55 7.81
N SER A 960 7.54 16.48 7.05
CA SER A 960 6.49 15.77 6.29
C SER A 960 5.71 14.73 7.09
N ALA A 961 6.08 14.47 8.35
CA ALA A 961 5.40 13.49 9.19
C ALA A 961 3.96 13.94 9.46
N LYS A 962 3.03 12.99 9.41
CA LYS A 962 1.60 13.23 9.64
C LYS A 962 0.98 12.05 10.39
N PRO A 963 0.00 12.29 11.27
CA PRO A 963 -0.79 11.22 11.87
C PRO A 963 -1.35 10.28 10.80
N SER A 964 -1.35 8.98 11.09
CA SER A 964 -1.91 7.97 10.19
C SER A 964 -3.43 8.12 10.04
N TYR A 965 -3.95 7.74 8.88
CA TYR A 965 -5.39 7.68 8.59
C TYR A 965 -5.67 6.69 7.44
N SER A 966 -6.92 6.27 7.33
CA SER A 966 -7.39 5.35 6.28
C SER A 966 -8.25 6.09 5.25
N VAL A 967 -8.24 5.59 4.00
CA VAL A 967 -9.13 6.07 2.93
C VAL A 967 -9.85 4.86 2.31
N PRO A 968 -11.18 4.78 2.40
CA PRO A 968 -12.08 5.69 3.12
C PRO A 968 -11.82 5.70 4.64
N ALA A 969 -12.30 6.74 5.33
CA ALA A 969 -12.20 6.82 6.79
C ALA A 969 -12.90 5.62 7.45
N THR A 970 -12.26 5.04 8.46
CA THR A 970 -12.81 3.92 9.24
C THR A 970 -12.69 4.21 10.72
N LEU A 971 -13.78 4.01 11.46
CA LEU A 971 -13.78 4.13 12.93
C LEU A 971 -13.41 2.79 13.60
N TYR A 972 -12.87 1.83 12.85
CA TYR A 972 -12.25 0.65 13.45
C TYR A 972 -11.02 1.08 14.28
N PRO A 973 -10.89 0.66 15.56
CA PRO A 973 -9.81 1.11 16.41
C PRO A 973 -8.45 0.54 15.99
N GLY A 974 -8.36 -0.62 15.33
CA GLY A 974 -7.09 -1.21 14.94
C GLY A 974 -6.23 -1.74 16.10
N PRO A 975 -5.07 -2.34 15.77
CA PRO A 975 -4.11 -2.81 16.76
C PRO A 975 -3.28 -1.65 17.36
N LEU A 976 -2.75 -1.87 18.56
CA LEU A 976 -1.76 -1.00 19.19
C LEU A 976 -0.37 -1.23 18.57
N ASP A 977 0.01 -0.34 17.65
CA ASP A 977 1.34 -0.28 17.04
C ASP A 977 2.32 0.61 17.86
N ASP A 978 3.49 0.88 17.29
CA ASP A 978 4.54 1.70 17.90
C ASP A 978 4.17 3.18 18.02
N ASP A 979 3.48 3.72 17.02
CA ASP A 979 3.06 5.12 17.01
C ASP A 979 1.88 5.37 17.95
N ARG A 980 0.99 4.39 18.13
CA ARG A 980 -0.19 4.47 19.01
C ARG A 980 0.05 3.95 20.41
N SER A 981 1.25 3.43 20.69
CA SER A 981 1.69 3.05 22.03
C SER A 981 2.58 4.12 22.66
N MET A 982 2.37 4.42 23.94
CA MET A 982 3.32 5.27 24.66
C MET A 982 4.60 4.48 24.97
N LEU A 983 5.73 5.01 24.52
CA LEU A 983 7.07 4.44 24.72
C LEU A 983 8.03 5.53 25.25
N VAL A 984 9.15 5.12 25.82
CA VAL A 984 10.29 6.03 26.06
C VAL A 984 11.24 5.93 24.89
N LEU A 985 11.59 7.06 24.30
CA LEU A 985 12.60 7.21 23.25
C LEU A 985 13.88 7.78 23.87
N LYS A 986 15.00 7.10 23.66
CA LYS A 986 16.32 7.66 23.98
C LYS A 986 16.85 8.48 22.81
N THR A 987 17.03 9.77 23.02
CA THR A 987 17.33 10.74 21.94
C THR A 987 18.70 10.49 21.29
N SER A 988 19.66 9.93 22.03
CA SER A 988 21.03 9.73 21.54
C SER A 988 21.18 8.64 20.47
N ASP A 989 20.37 7.58 20.54
CA ASP A 989 20.50 6.39 19.69
C ASP A 989 19.17 5.90 19.10
N SER A 990 18.07 6.63 19.34
CA SER A 990 16.73 6.30 18.87
C SER A 990 16.18 4.96 19.37
N SER A 991 16.70 4.43 20.49
CA SER A 991 16.18 3.21 21.10
C SER A 991 14.86 3.46 21.84
N TYR A 992 14.00 2.43 21.88
CA TYR A 992 12.67 2.49 22.50
C TYR A 992 12.55 1.53 23.68
N TYR A 993 11.88 1.97 24.73
CA TYR A 993 11.58 1.19 25.92
C TYR A 993 10.08 1.19 26.21
N SER A 994 9.50 0.00 26.41
CA SER A 994 8.10 -0.17 26.83
C SER A 994 7.87 -0.02 28.33
N LEU A 995 8.93 -0.13 29.11
CA LEU A 995 8.98 0.13 30.54
C LEU A 995 10.35 0.75 30.81
N PHE A 996 10.40 1.80 31.64
CA PHE A 996 11.65 2.49 31.92
C PHE A 996 11.79 2.76 33.42
N ASN A 997 12.93 2.34 33.96
CA ASN A 997 13.22 2.30 35.40
C ASN A 997 14.52 3.04 35.77
N GLU A 998 15.04 3.86 34.86
CA GLU A 998 16.22 4.71 35.12
C GLU A 998 15.79 6.13 35.46
N SER A 999 16.76 6.99 35.80
CA SER A 999 16.50 8.41 36.08
C SER A 999 16.10 9.14 34.79
N TRP A 1000 14.99 9.88 34.84
CA TRP A 1000 14.52 10.68 33.72
C TRP A 1000 15.32 11.98 33.55
N SER A 1001 15.63 12.33 32.31
CA SER A 1001 16.16 13.63 31.89
C SER A 1001 15.56 13.99 30.53
N ASP A 1002 14.94 15.17 30.41
CA ASP A 1002 14.37 15.65 29.14
C ASP A 1002 15.45 15.86 28.04
N ASP A 1003 16.74 15.93 28.41
CA ASP A 1003 17.84 16.03 27.46
C ASP A 1003 18.22 14.67 26.83
N GLU A 1004 17.95 13.56 27.53
CA GLU A 1004 18.34 12.19 27.11
C GLU A 1004 17.15 11.36 26.65
N TYR A 1005 15.96 11.64 27.18
CA TYR A 1005 14.75 10.84 26.97
C TYR A 1005 13.56 11.70 26.56
N ALA A 1006 12.74 11.15 25.67
CA ALA A 1006 11.49 11.72 25.23
C ALA A 1006 10.35 10.70 25.33
N VAL A 1007 9.12 11.15 25.56
CA VAL A 1007 7.93 10.30 25.48
C VAL A 1007 7.52 10.17 24.01
N ARG A 1008 7.59 8.97 23.44
CA ARG A 1008 7.08 8.69 22.08
C ARG A 1008 5.62 8.27 22.15
N LEU A 1009 4.75 9.09 21.57
CA LEU A 1009 3.36 8.78 21.24
C LEU A 1009 2.95 9.68 20.06
N PHE A 1010 2.50 9.09 18.96
CA PHE A 1010 2.07 9.78 17.75
C PHE A 1010 0.74 9.18 17.24
N PRO A 1011 -0.39 9.51 17.92
CA PRO A 1011 -1.69 8.89 17.65
C PRO A 1011 -2.18 9.16 16.23
N ASN A 1012 -3.14 8.37 15.77
CA ASN A 1012 -3.74 8.58 14.44
C ASN A 1012 -4.49 9.93 14.36
N ALA A 1013 -4.89 10.32 13.14
CA ALA A 1013 -5.51 11.63 12.91
C ALA A 1013 -6.80 11.83 13.73
N TYR A 1014 -7.58 10.77 13.93
CA TYR A 1014 -8.84 10.80 14.69
C TYR A 1014 -8.62 10.98 16.20
N GLU A 1015 -7.68 10.25 16.78
CA GLU A 1015 -7.30 10.34 18.19
C GLU A 1015 -6.66 11.70 18.51
N SER A 1016 -5.77 12.16 17.64
CA SER A 1016 -5.12 13.48 17.74
C SER A 1016 -6.14 14.62 17.67
N PHE A 1017 -7.08 14.56 16.72
CA PHE A 1017 -8.17 15.54 16.61
C PHE A 1017 -9.06 15.54 17.86
N THR A 1018 -9.48 14.38 18.33
CA THR A 1018 -10.41 14.26 19.46
C THR A 1018 -9.85 14.93 20.72
N ARG A 1019 -8.59 14.65 21.09
CA ARG A 1019 -7.94 15.34 22.21
C ARG A 1019 -7.76 16.83 21.95
N ALA A 1020 -7.25 17.21 20.78
CA ALA A 1020 -6.97 18.61 20.48
C ALA A 1020 -8.25 19.48 20.48
N PHE A 1021 -9.36 18.91 20.01
CA PHE A 1021 -10.67 19.54 20.06
C PHE A 1021 -11.13 19.74 21.51
N LEU A 1022 -11.05 18.68 22.34
CA LEU A 1022 -11.36 18.79 23.77
C LEU A 1022 -10.50 19.87 24.46
N ALA A 1023 -9.20 19.91 24.19
CA ALA A 1023 -8.30 20.91 24.76
C ALA A 1023 -8.76 22.34 24.43
N SER A 1024 -9.14 22.61 23.18
CA SER A 1024 -9.69 23.91 22.75
C SER A 1024 -11.09 24.19 23.32
N ALA A 1025 -11.90 23.15 23.54
CA ALA A 1025 -13.24 23.25 24.12
C ALA A 1025 -13.21 23.62 25.61
N MET A 1026 -12.15 23.25 26.33
CA MET A 1026 -12.01 23.60 27.74
C MET A 1026 -11.67 25.08 27.98
N VAL A 1027 -11.23 25.82 26.97
CA VAL A 1027 -10.81 27.23 27.12
C VAL A 1027 -12.00 28.19 27.10
N PRO A 1028 -12.29 28.93 28.20
CA PRO A 1028 -13.33 29.95 28.21
C PRO A 1028 -13.02 31.08 27.22
N ASN A 1029 -14.04 31.66 26.57
CA ASN A 1029 -13.86 32.75 25.60
C ASN A 1029 -13.10 33.95 26.19
N ALA A 1030 -13.41 34.32 27.43
CA ALA A 1030 -12.72 35.42 28.13
C ALA A 1030 -11.23 35.15 28.37
N THR A 1031 -10.85 33.89 28.57
CA THR A 1031 -9.45 33.47 28.72
C THR A 1031 -8.73 33.53 27.37
N ALA A 1032 -9.41 33.12 26.29
CA ALA A 1032 -8.84 33.13 24.94
C ALA A 1032 -8.50 34.53 24.44
N GLU A 1033 -9.32 35.55 24.72
CA GLU A 1033 -9.10 36.95 24.28
C GLU A 1033 -7.81 37.58 24.85
N GLY A 1034 -7.31 37.09 25.98
CA GLY A 1034 -6.09 37.59 26.64
C GLY A 1034 -4.87 36.67 26.51
N ALA A 1035 -5.00 35.53 25.85
CA ALA A 1035 -3.95 34.51 25.78
C ALA A 1035 -2.86 34.88 24.75
N THR A 1036 -1.62 34.48 25.03
CA THR A 1036 -0.49 34.69 24.11
C THR A 1036 -0.62 33.76 22.91
N THR A 1037 -0.36 34.29 21.71
CA THR A 1037 -0.36 33.51 20.47
C THR A 1037 0.82 32.54 20.41
N CYS A 1038 0.62 31.36 19.82
CA CYS A 1038 1.62 30.32 19.67
C CYS A 1038 1.39 29.50 18.39
N THR A 1039 2.42 28.76 17.98
CA THR A 1039 2.36 27.78 16.89
C THR A 1039 2.63 26.36 17.37
N GLN A 1040 3.29 26.20 18.51
CA GLN A 1040 3.59 24.92 19.16
C GLN A 1040 3.71 25.09 20.67
N SER A 1041 3.55 24.02 21.44
CA SER A 1041 3.50 24.10 22.91
C SER A 1041 4.80 24.60 23.54
N GLN A 1042 5.95 24.28 22.92
CA GLN A 1042 7.27 24.76 23.34
C GLN A 1042 7.42 26.28 23.22
N SER A 1043 6.59 26.94 22.41
CA SER A 1043 6.60 28.41 22.29
C SER A 1043 5.80 29.13 23.39
N CYS A 1044 5.12 28.38 24.26
CA CYS A 1044 4.45 28.93 25.43
C CYS A 1044 5.45 29.35 26.51
N GLY A 1045 5.05 30.30 27.36
CA GLY A 1045 5.97 30.97 28.31
C GLY A 1045 6.65 30.07 29.35
N ASP A 1046 6.23 28.82 29.49
CA ASP A 1046 6.80 27.78 30.36
C ASP A 1046 7.56 26.68 29.58
N GLY A 1047 7.74 26.84 28.27
CA GLY A 1047 8.38 25.86 27.41
C GLY A 1047 7.54 24.61 27.13
N GLY A 1048 6.22 24.64 27.37
CA GLY A 1048 5.32 23.51 27.08
C GLY A 1048 5.19 22.47 28.19
N LYS A 1049 5.75 22.74 29.37
CA LYS A 1049 5.74 21.84 30.54
C LYS A 1049 4.35 21.65 31.13
N GLY A 1050 3.67 22.74 31.46
CA GLY A 1050 2.31 22.78 31.99
C GLY A 1050 1.30 23.41 31.03
N LYS A 1051 1.77 24.16 30.03
CA LYS A 1051 0.94 24.78 29.00
C LYS A 1051 1.04 24.06 27.66
N GLU A 1052 0.00 24.20 26.86
CA GLU A 1052 -0.04 23.72 25.48
C GLU A 1052 -0.57 24.80 24.55
N CYS A 1053 -0.19 24.69 23.28
CA CYS A 1053 -0.75 25.51 22.22
C CYS A 1053 -1.99 24.84 21.64
N VAL A 1054 -3.15 25.46 21.77
CA VAL A 1054 -4.44 24.92 21.28
C VAL A 1054 -5.07 25.85 20.26
N TYR A 1055 -5.93 25.30 19.39
CA TYR A 1055 -6.69 26.09 18.42
C TYR A 1055 -7.47 27.22 19.11
N PRO A 1056 -7.41 28.48 18.61
CA PRO A 1056 -6.87 28.92 17.30
C PRO A 1056 -5.38 29.33 17.28
N GLY A 1057 -4.56 28.83 18.20
CA GLY A 1057 -3.14 29.13 18.32
C GLY A 1057 -2.82 29.99 19.53
N ILE A 1058 -3.32 29.57 20.70
CA ILE A 1058 -3.15 30.28 21.97
C ILE A 1058 -2.58 29.36 23.06
N CYS A 1059 -1.78 29.92 23.95
CA CYS A 1059 -1.21 29.18 25.08
C CYS A 1059 -2.16 29.12 26.27
N VAL A 1060 -2.48 27.91 26.70
CA VAL A 1060 -3.36 27.63 27.84
C VAL A 1060 -2.79 26.52 28.72
N ASP A 1061 -3.26 26.42 29.96
CA ASP A 1061 -2.89 25.30 30.83
C ASP A 1061 -3.48 23.99 30.29
N LYS A 1062 -2.69 22.91 30.34
CA LYS A 1062 -3.12 21.59 29.84
C LYS A 1062 -4.35 21.10 30.60
N SER A 1063 -5.39 20.75 29.85
CA SER A 1063 -6.67 20.31 30.41
C SER A 1063 -7.22 19.05 29.74
N ALA A 1064 -6.61 18.60 28.64
CA ALA A 1064 -6.97 17.39 27.92
C ALA A 1064 -5.77 16.44 27.78
N PHE A 1065 -6.03 15.15 27.89
CA PHE A 1065 -5.01 14.11 27.97
C PHE A 1065 -5.41 12.88 27.16
N HIS A 1066 -4.41 12.18 26.64
CA HIS A 1066 -4.60 10.82 26.14
C HIS A 1066 -4.56 9.82 27.29
N HIS A 1067 -5.25 8.70 27.12
CA HIS A 1067 -5.14 7.53 27.98
C HIS A 1067 -5.17 6.27 27.13
N GLU A 1068 -4.24 5.35 27.36
CA GLU A 1068 -4.19 4.09 26.61
C GLU A 1068 -5.49 3.32 26.76
N ALA A 1069 -6.03 2.85 25.63
CA ALA A 1069 -7.13 1.92 25.55
C ALA A 1069 -6.58 0.53 25.21
N SER A 1070 -6.45 -0.33 26.22
CA SER A 1070 -5.95 -1.70 26.08
C SER A 1070 -6.58 -2.58 27.17
N SER A 1071 -6.70 -3.89 26.93
CA SER A 1071 -7.34 -4.77 27.92
C SER A 1071 -6.59 -4.75 29.26
N PRO A 1072 -7.25 -4.50 30.41
CA PRO A 1072 -6.65 -4.65 31.73
C PRO A 1072 -6.14 -6.08 32.04
N GLY A 1073 -6.58 -7.06 31.24
CA GLY A 1073 -6.06 -8.43 31.29
C GLY A 1073 -4.65 -8.59 30.71
N LEU A 1074 -4.08 -7.52 30.14
CA LEU A 1074 -2.74 -7.48 29.57
C LEU A 1074 -1.81 -6.57 30.40
N LYS A 1075 -0.52 -6.91 30.37
CA LYS A 1075 0.55 -6.12 30.95
C LYS A 1075 1.72 -5.99 29.98
N ARG A 1076 2.24 -4.78 29.80
CA ARG A 1076 3.46 -4.52 29.01
C ARG A 1076 4.66 -5.25 29.62
N THR A 1077 5.51 -5.83 28.77
CA THR A 1077 6.81 -6.41 29.18
C THR A 1077 7.94 -5.39 28.99
N THR A 1078 9.18 -5.74 29.33
CA THR A 1078 10.36 -4.90 29.08
C THR A 1078 10.73 -4.78 27.60
N THR A 1079 10.24 -5.69 26.77
CA THR A 1079 10.45 -5.63 25.32
C THR A 1079 9.32 -4.81 24.70
N ALA A 1080 9.69 -3.85 23.85
CA ALA A 1080 8.74 -2.99 23.16
C ALA A 1080 7.66 -3.80 22.43
N LEU A 1081 6.40 -3.38 22.58
CA LEU A 1081 5.21 -3.96 21.94
C LEU A 1081 4.92 -5.43 22.29
N LEU A 1082 5.58 -5.99 23.31
CA LEU A 1082 5.23 -7.31 23.83
C LEU A 1082 4.38 -7.21 25.09
N TYR A 1083 3.32 -8.01 25.13
CA TYR A 1083 2.33 -8.05 26.20
C TYR A 1083 2.25 -9.45 26.82
N GLU A 1084 2.16 -9.49 28.15
CA GLU A 1084 1.90 -10.69 28.94
C GLU A 1084 0.43 -10.73 29.35
N VAL A 1085 -0.19 -11.91 29.30
CA VAL A 1085 -1.55 -12.10 29.81
C VAL A 1085 -1.52 -12.26 31.33
N VAL A 1086 -2.10 -11.29 32.04
CA VAL A 1086 -2.20 -11.31 33.50
C VAL A 1086 -3.57 -11.78 34.01
N ASN A 1087 -4.61 -11.68 33.18
CA ASN A 1087 -5.93 -12.23 33.50
C ASN A 1087 -6.62 -12.80 32.26
N SER A 1088 -6.50 -14.11 32.06
CA SER A 1088 -7.09 -14.82 30.92
C SER A 1088 -8.60 -15.04 31.00
N SER A 1089 -9.23 -14.75 32.14
CA SER A 1089 -10.69 -14.87 32.30
C SER A 1089 -11.47 -13.73 31.64
N LEU A 1090 -10.79 -12.61 31.35
CA LEU A 1090 -11.38 -11.46 30.69
C LEU A 1090 -11.37 -11.64 29.16
N PRO A 1091 -12.30 -11.00 28.43
CA PRO A 1091 -12.18 -10.81 27.00
C PRO A 1091 -10.89 -10.05 26.67
N ILE A 1092 -10.02 -10.68 25.89
CA ILE A 1092 -8.76 -10.11 25.40
C ILE A 1092 -8.79 -10.21 23.90
N TRP A 1093 -9.07 -9.10 23.24
CA TRP A 1093 -9.14 -8.97 21.79
C TRP A 1093 -7.77 -8.65 21.19
N VAL A 1094 -7.35 -9.42 20.19
CA VAL A 1094 -6.11 -9.21 19.45
C VAL A 1094 -6.32 -9.49 17.97
N GLU A 1095 -5.56 -8.79 17.14
CA GLU A 1095 -5.59 -8.89 15.68
C GLU A 1095 -4.33 -9.64 15.20
N PRO A 1096 -4.44 -10.68 14.36
CA PRO A 1096 -3.28 -11.38 13.82
C PRO A 1096 -2.39 -10.46 12.97
N GLN A 1097 -1.09 -10.72 12.99
CA GLN A 1097 -0.19 -10.16 11.99
C GLN A 1097 -0.34 -10.93 10.68
N TRP A 1098 -0.48 -10.21 9.57
CA TRP A 1098 -0.61 -10.81 8.23
C TRP A 1098 0.33 -10.18 7.21
N ALA A 1099 0.49 -10.87 6.09
CA ALA A 1099 1.36 -10.46 5.00
C ALA A 1099 0.78 -9.27 4.22
N SER A 1100 1.66 -8.53 3.55
CA SER A 1100 1.28 -7.37 2.74
C SER A 1100 0.69 -7.74 1.37
N ASP A 1101 0.70 -9.02 0.99
CA ASP A 1101 0.25 -9.54 -0.31
C ASP A 1101 -1.13 -10.24 -0.26
N ILE A 1102 -1.94 -9.95 0.76
CA ILE A 1102 -3.34 -10.38 0.79
C ILE A 1102 -4.10 -9.82 -0.41
N GLY A 1103 -5.09 -10.57 -0.89
CA GLY A 1103 -5.90 -10.11 -2.02
C GLY A 1103 -6.67 -11.22 -2.73
N SER A 1104 -7.56 -10.81 -3.64
CA SER A 1104 -8.30 -11.74 -4.47
C SER A 1104 -8.61 -11.22 -5.87
N TYR A 1105 -8.76 -12.15 -6.81
CA TYR A 1105 -9.14 -11.85 -8.19
C TYR A 1105 -9.79 -13.06 -8.86
N SER A 1106 -10.62 -12.82 -9.87
CA SER A 1106 -11.21 -13.85 -10.72
C SER A 1106 -10.47 -14.00 -12.04
N PHE A 1107 -10.28 -15.24 -12.48
CA PHE A 1107 -9.61 -15.58 -13.73
C PHE A 1107 -10.25 -16.80 -14.42
N PRO A 1108 -10.14 -16.91 -15.76
CA PRO A 1108 -10.55 -18.12 -16.47
C PRO A 1108 -9.50 -19.23 -16.34
N ASP A 1109 -9.93 -20.41 -15.92
CA ASP A 1109 -9.13 -21.63 -15.90
C ASP A 1109 -9.47 -22.49 -17.14
N PRO A 1110 -8.51 -22.68 -18.07
CA PRO A 1110 -8.69 -23.53 -19.24
C PRO A 1110 -8.81 -25.03 -18.90
N GLY A 1111 -8.55 -25.42 -17.64
CA GLY A 1111 -8.65 -26.79 -17.15
C GLY A 1111 -7.40 -27.63 -17.40
N ALA A 1112 -7.22 -28.67 -16.58
CA ALA A 1112 -6.02 -29.51 -16.59
C ALA A 1112 -5.81 -30.28 -17.90
N TRP A 1113 -6.88 -30.56 -18.65
CA TRP A 1113 -6.82 -31.29 -19.92
C TRP A 1113 -6.01 -30.55 -20.99
N ILE A 1114 -6.11 -29.22 -21.07
CA ILE A 1114 -5.29 -28.42 -21.97
C ILE A 1114 -3.81 -28.51 -21.57
N GLY A 1115 -3.52 -28.51 -20.27
CA GLY A 1115 -2.17 -28.76 -19.76
C GLY A 1115 -1.61 -30.12 -20.18
N TRP A 1116 -2.40 -31.19 -20.06
CA TRP A 1116 -2.01 -32.53 -20.50
C TRP A 1116 -1.80 -32.61 -22.02
N ILE A 1117 -2.69 -32.03 -22.82
CA ILE A 1117 -2.52 -31.95 -24.29
C ILE A 1117 -1.22 -31.23 -24.62
N THR A 1118 -0.97 -30.05 -24.02
CA THR A 1118 0.25 -29.29 -24.26
C THR A 1118 1.49 -30.07 -23.86
N LEU A 1119 1.44 -30.81 -22.74
CA LEU A 1119 2.53 -31.70 -22.32
C LEU A 1119 2.76 -32.83 -23.33
N PHE A 1120 1.71 -33.53 -23.77
CA PHE A 1120 1.84 -34.61 -24.75
C PHE A 1120 2.31 -34.12 -26.11
N ILE A 1121 1.85 -32.96 -26.58
CA ILE A 1121 2.35 -32.32 -27.80
C ILE A 1121 3.81 -31.94 -27.61
N GLY A 1122 4.19 -31.38 -26.46
CA GLY A 1122 5.59 -31.05 -26.15
C GLY A 1122 6.49 -32.28 -26.18
N LEU A 1123 6.07 -33.37 -25.52
CA LEU A 1123 6.79 -34.65 -25.51
C LEU A 1123 6.87 -35.27 -26.92
N GLY A 1124 5.78 -35.25 -27.67
CA GLY A 1124 5.73 -35.76 -29.04
C GLY A 1124 6.61 -34.98 -30.01
N ALA A 1125 6.57 -33.64 -29.95
CA ALA A 1125 7.44 -32.77 -30.74
C ALA A 1125 8.92 -32.98 -30.39
N THR A 1126 9.22 -33.12 -29.09
CA THR A 1126 10.58 -33.42 -28.61
C THR A 1126 11.04 -34.78 -29.10
N GLY A 1127 10.21 -35.82 -28.96
CA GLY A 1127 10.53 -37.17 -29.43
C GLY A 1127 10.72 -37.26 -30.94
N ALA A 1128 9.88 -36.59 -31.73
CA ALA A 1128 10.04 -36.48 -33.18
C ALA A 1128 11.32 -35.72 -33.54
N GLY A 1129 11.64 -34.63 -32.84
CA GLY A 1129 12.88 -33.88 -33.02
C GLY A 1129 14.14 -34.71 -32.75
N VAL A 1130 14.11 -35.53 -31.69
CA VAL A 1130 15.17 -36.50 -31.38
C VAL A 1130 15.27 -37.57 -32.47
N GLY A 1131 14.16 -38.14 -32.90
CA GLY A 1131 14.13 -39.16 -33.97
C GLY A 1131 14.66 -38.65 -35.31
N VAL A 1132 14.27 -37.44 -35.72
CA VAL A 1132 14.79 -36.79 -36.94
C VAL A 1132 16.28 -36.50 -36.80
N SER A 1133 16.74 -36.03 -35.64
CA SER A 1133 18.17 -35.82 -35.38
C SER A 1133 18.98 -37.11 -35.50
N PHE A 1134 18.48 -38.23 -34.98
CA PHE A 1134 19.11 -39.55 -35.15
C PHE A 1134 19.16 -40.01 -36.61
N LEU A 1135 18.10 -39.78 -37.39
CA LEU A 1135 18.07 -40.11 -38.83
C LEU A 1135 19.08 -39.27 -39.63
N VAL A 1136 19.20 -37.98 -39.31
CA VAL A 1136 20.19 -37.09 -39.93
C VAL A 1136 21.61 -37.51 -39.55
N LEU A 1137 21.88 -37.83 -38.29
CA LEU A 1137 23.16 -38.37 -37.82
C LEU A 1137 23.53 -39.68 -38.53
N GLY A 1138 22.58 -40.61 -38.69
CA GLY A 1138 22.78 -41.85 -39.44
C GLY A 1138 23.08 -41.62 -40.93
N SER A 1139 22.47 -40.60 -41.54
CA SER A 1139 22.74 -40.21 -42.93
C SER A 1139 24.12 -39.54 -43.09
N VAL A 1140 24.53 -38.72 -42.13
CA VAL A 1140 25.85 -38.05 -42.13
C VAL A 1140 26.99 -39.05 -41.87
N GLN A 1141 26.77 -40.06 -41.02
CA GLN A 1141 27.73 -41.17 -40.85
C GLN A 1141 27.87 -42.02 -42.12
N LYS A 1142 26.78 -42.26 -42.87
CA LYS A 1142 26.85 -42.94 -44.17
C LYS A 1142 27.59 -42.14 -45.25
N MET A 1143 27.55 -40.80 -45.19
CA MET A 1143 28.30 -39.94 -46.11
C MET A 1143 29.82 -39.88 -45.82
N LYS A 1144 30.29 -40.36 -44.67
CA LYS A 1144 31.74 -40.53 -44.38
C LYS A 1144 32.29 -41.89 -44.83
N LEU A 1145 31.46 -42.78 -45.36
CA LEU A 1145 31.81 -44.13 -45.85
C LEU A 1145 31.66 -44.27 -47.38
N MET A 1146 31.42 -43.17 -48.10
CA MET A 1146 31.61 -43.02 -49.55
C MET A 1146 32.71 -41.99 -49.79
#